data_AF-A0A2G6FJD3-F1
#
_entry.id   AF-A0A2G6FJD3-F1
#
_cell.length_a   1.000
_cell.length_b   1.000
_cell.length_c   1.000
_cell.angle_alpha   90.00
_cell.angle_beta   90.00
_cell.angle_gamma   90.00
#
_symmetry.space_group_name_H-M   'P 1'
#
loop_
_entity.id
_entity.type
_entity.pdbx_description
1 polymer ?
#
loop_
_entity_poly.entity_id
_entity_poly.type
_entity_poly.pdbx_seq_one_letter_code
_entity_poly.pdbx_strand_id
1 'polypeptide(L)'
;MNERRKQLLKIEERINYLLQIKDYTNWGNLDVFKRSCETLKQDFYEYSQEELAGELRKLSESIGFLEERAEENLTPMERVRIVRSAQRFSLKDILENVYEDYTELGGENDANVDPAMICAKATITRRIKGKPFTASVMVIGQETGHGEEFRNGGSCKPQGNEKALRYMRVAETEGIPIHFYIFTPGSYPVEEFSGAAQQIARNIYTMSKLRVPMISMISEGGSGGAEAIGLSDYRIMASHGYYSVISPEGAAAIEGKIREGEKVPKELVEVCADRLKLTAKDNLRRKTIDRIIYEPSLGARRDDFAFFAKLRAEMLRATDKVVLSTKSFSALRSYEIRRKKHKPAEEEELQLELPWDLSNTEIERLLALRSKKYMAMGKEAFSGQADQEEGVYNRARVKTEKVYYTLRYDIMKGHKRQVKKVISDFSGEGSVMLKRITEPFITIRELLGRKKKDRPQRLLPYLNGNQEPSQPRLDPLELTDTYTSPLANEDKTVSCPNAEKRGCKDLWIPDLYGEFAGVCETCGHHFPLEHQWYLKNIFDASSIQPFNDGITAENPLHYTGFTERLKKAQKKTGQRAGNMTFHARIDGIEIVVSMLYSDFRNGTVGAAEGEKFCQACSLAKRKKRPLLAYVHTTGGIRIQEGTLGVTQMPKCTMAVREYIDSGGLYIVVYDNNSYAGPVASFLGCSPYQFAIRSSRVGFAGPRVIRETTASDIPPDYHSARNALKRGHIQGIWDRRDFRKNLHKALMTMGSHSLYYRQ
;
A
#
# COMPACT_ATOMS: atom_id res chain seq x y z
N MET A 1 -28.55 26.42 -41.40
CA MET A 1 -29.02 26.64 -40.01
C MET A 1 -28.67 25.51 -39.04
N ASN A 2 -29.07 24.26 -39.26
CA ASN A 2 -28.79 23.16 -38.31
C ASN A 2 -27.30 22.93 -37.99
N GLU A 3 -26.42 23.05 -38.98
CA GLU A 3 -24.97 22.94 -38.77
C GLU A 3 -24.41 24.07 -37.89
N ARG A 4 -24.90 25.30 -38.08
CA ARG A 4 -24.53 26.47 -37.25
C ARG A 4 -25.01 26.31 -35.82
N ARG A 5 -26.20 25.72 -35.62
CA ARG A 5 -26.71 25.37 -34.28
C ARG A 5 -25.78 24.36 -33.58
N LYS A 6 -25.30 23.34 -34.30
CA LYS A 6 -24.31 22.38 -33.75
C LYS A 6 -22.99 23.07 -33.40
N GLN A 7 -22.51 24.00 -34.22
CA GLN A 7 -21.30 24.77 -33.94
C GLN A 7 -21.45 25.63 -32.68
N LEU A 8 -22.58 26.33 -32.54
CA LEU A 8 -22.88 27.15 -31.36
C LEU A 8 -22.93 26.32 -30.07
N LEU A 9 -23.55 25.13 -30.11
CA LEU A 9 -23.56 24.20 -28.98
C LEU A 9 -22.15 23.72 -28.60
N LYS A 10 -21.32 23.38 -29.59
CA LYS A 10 -19.91 23.00 -29.33
C LYS A 10 -19.10 24.12 -28.69
N ILE A 11 -19.33 25.37 -29.12
CA ILE A 11 -18.65 26.53 -28.54
C ILE A 11 -19.09 26.72 -27.09
N GLU A 12 -20.38 26.61 -26.80
CA GLU A 12 -20.89 26.67 -25.43
C GLU A 12 -20.29 25.57 -24.54
N GLU A 13 -20.23 24.33 -25.03
CA GLU A 13 -19.61 23.21 -24.31
C GLU A 13 -18.15 23.50 -23.96
N ARG A 14 -17.38 24.07 -24.91
CA ARG A 14 -15.99 24.51 -24.69
C ARG A 14 -15.88 25.62 -23.65
N ILE A 15 -16.76 26.63 -23.71
CA ILE A 15 -16.81 27.73 -22.72
C ILE A 15 -17.10 27.18 -21.32
N ASN A 16 -18.13 26.33 -21.19
CA ASN A 16 -18.50 25.73 -19.91
C ASN A 16 -17.39 24.83 -19.36
N TYR A 17 -16.69 24.10 -20.23
CA TYR A 17 -15.54 23.29 -19.86
C TYR A 17 -14.38 24.14 -19.32
N LEU A 18 -14.03 25.23 -20.01
CA LEU A 18 -13.01 26.18 -19.54
C LEU A 18 -13.37 26.83 -18.20
N LEU A 19 -14.63 27.23 -18.02
CA LEU A 19 -15.14 27.77 -16.76
C LEU A 19 -15.00 26.76 -15.62
N GLN A 20 -15.31 25.48 -15.87
CA GLN A 20 -15.14 24.41 -14.89
C GLN A 20 -13.67 24.20 -14.51
N ILE A 21 -12.73 24.28 -15.47
CA ILE A 21 -11.30 24.10 -15.21
C ILE A 21 -10.75 25.28 -14.41
N LYS A 22 -11.03 26.52 -14.84
CA LYS A 22 -10.43 27.70 -14.23
C LYS A 22 -11.07 28.04 -12.88
N ASP A 23 -12.36 27.76 -12.65
CA ASP A 23 -13.07 28.04 -11.38
C ASP A 23 -12.92 29.52 -10.91
N TYR A 24 -12.62 30.43 -11.84
CA TYR A 24 -12.54 31.88 -11.64
C TYR A 24 -13.57 32.55 -12.53
N THR A 25 -14.39 33.42 -11.95
CA THR A 25 -15.45 34.15 -12.67
C THR A 25 -14.90 35.06 -13.78
N ASN A 26 -13.70 35.62 -13.66
CA ASN A 26 -13.17 36.60 -14.61
C ASN A 26 -11.90 36.16 -15.39
N TRP A 27 -11.59 34.87 -15.48
CA TRP A 27 -10.41 34.46 -16.25
C TRP A 27 -10.63 34.72 -17.75
N GLY A 28 -9.81 35.59 -18.34
CA GLY A 28 -9.81 35.85 -19.79
C GLY A 28 -11.15 36.36 -20.36
N ASN A 29 -11.98 37.05 -19.57
CA ASN A 29 -13.34 37.49 -19.95
C ASN A 29 -14.30 36.34 -20.35
N LEU A 30 -14.12 35.12 -19.80
CA LEU A 30 -15.00 33.98 -20.07
C LEU A 30 -16.49 34.29 -19.82
N ASP A 31 -16.81 35.08 -18.79
CA ASP A 31 -18.18 35.52 -18.52
C ASP A 31 -18.79 36.34 -19.67
N VAL A 32 -17.98 37.16 -20.35
CA VAL A 32 -18.41 37.92 -21.52
C VAL A 32 -18.68 36.99 -22.69
N PHE A 33 -17.79 36.04 -22.97
CA PHE A 33 -17.98 35.07 -24.03
C PHE A 33 -19.19 34.16 -23.79
N LYS A 34 -19.46 33.80 -22.53
CA LYS A 34 -20.67 33.06 -22.14
C LYS A 34 -21.93 33.87 -22.44
N ARG A 35 -21.98 35.15 -22.04
CA ARG A 35 -23.11 36.05 -22.35
C ARG A 35 -23.29 36.24 -23.86
N SER A 36 -22.20 36.45 -24.60
CA SER A 36 -22.25 36.53 -26.07
C SER A 36 -22.82 35.25 -26.69
N CYS A 37 -22.43 34.08 -26.17
CA CYS A 37 -22.98 32.80 -26.62
C CYS A 37 -24.48 32.66 -26.30
N GLU A 38 -24.91 33.11 -25.12
CA GLU A 38 -26.32 33.15 -24.71
C GLU A 38 -27.16 34.09 -25.59
N THR A 39 -26.64 35.29 -25.91
CA THR A 39 -27.28 36.23 -26.85
C THR A 39 -27.40 35.62 -28.24
N LEU A 40 -26.33 35.03 -28.78
CA LEU A 40 -26.37 34.34 -30.09
C LEU A 40 -27.36 33.16 -30.12
N LYS A 41 -27.67 32.56 -28.97
CA LYS A 41 -28.71 31.53 -28.85
C LYS A 41 -30.12 32.11 -28.82
N GLN A 42 -30.33 33.22 -28.12
CA GLN A 42 -31.63 33.90 -28.04
C GLN A 42 -32.02 34.47 -29.40
N ASP A 43 -31.07 35.14 -30.06
CA ASP A 43 -31.29 35.87 -31.30
C ASP A 43 -30.95 35.02 -32.54
N PHE A 44 -30.86 33.69 -32.40
CA PHE A 44 -30.34 32.78 -33.42
C PHE A 44 -31.04 32.88 -34.78
N TYR A 45 -32.34 33.23 -34.79
CA TYR A 45 -33.13 33.38 -36.01
C TYR A 45 -33.20 34.84 -36.52
N GLU A 46 -32.65 35.79 -35.77
CA GLU A 46 -32.60 37.21 -36.14
C GLU A 46 -31.39 37.55 -37.01
N TYR A 47 -30.32 36.74 -36.94
CA TYR A 47 -29.13 36.90 -37.77
C TYR A 47 -29.28 36.30 -39.18
N SER A 48 -28.68 36.96 -40.18
CA SER A 48 -28.45 36.31 -41.48
C SER A 48 -27.42 35.18 -41.36
N GLN A 49 -27.42 34.25 -42.33
CA GLN A 49 -26.50 33.10 -42.29
C GLN A 49 -25.01 33.50 -42.31
N GLU A 50 -24.68 34.60 -42.99
CA GLU A 50 -23.31 35.11 -43.10
C GLU A 50 -22.86 35.80 -41.82
N GLU A 51 -23.72 36.63 -41.22
CA GLU A 51 -23.45 37.30 -39.94
C GLU A 51 -23.24 36.29 -38.81
N LEU A 52 -24.15 35.30 -38.70
CA LEU A 52 -24.04 34.24 -37.71
C LEU A 52 -22.74 33.43 -37.89
N ALA A 53 -22.35 33.14 -39.13
CA ALA A 53 -21.09 32.43 -39.40
C ALA A 53 -19.86 33.26 -39.00
N GLY A 54 -19.91 34.59 -39.21
CA GLY A 54 -18.86 35.52 -38.80
C GLY A 54 -18.70 35.57 -37.28
N GLU A 55 -19.79 35.74 -36.54
CA GLU A 55 -19.77 35.79 -35.07
C GLU A 55 -19.34 34.46 -34.45
N LEU A 56 -19.82 33.32 -34.98
CA LEU A 56 -19.38 31.99 -34.53
C LEU A 56 -17.88 31.78 -34.76
N ARG A 57 -17.33 32.27 -35.88
CA ARG A 57 -15.89 32.18 -36.17
C ARG A 57 -15.07 33.00 -35.18
N LYS A 58 -15.43 34.28 -34.98
CA LYS A 58 -14.77 35.17 -34.01
C LYS A 58 -14.78 34.59 -32.60
N LEU A 59 -15.93 34.05 -32.18
CA LEU A 59 -16.07 33.44 -30.86
C LEU A 59 -15.21 32.17 -30.76
N SER A 60 -15.24 31.30 -31.78
CA SER A 60 -14.42 30.08 -31.78
C SER A 60 -12.92 30.35 -31.77
N GLU A 61 -12.43 31.34 -32.52
CA GLU A 61 -11.02 31.77 -32.52
C GLU A 61 -10.62 32.34 -31.16
N SER A 62 -11.47 33.20 -30.58
CA SER A 62 -11.23 33.78 -29.24
C SER A 62 -11.15 32.70 -28.16
N ILE A 63 -12.04 31.70 -28.21
CA ILE A 63 -12.01 30.55 -27.29
C ILE A 63 -10.81 29.66 -27.56
N GLY A 64 -10.43 29.40 -28.82
CA GLY A 64 -9.23 28.63 -29.15
C GLY A 64 -7.96 29.23 -28.55
N PHE A 65 -7.81 30.55 -28.66
CA PHE A 65 -6.69 31.28 -28.04
C PHE A 65 -6.68 31.16 -26.50
N LEU A 66 -7.85 31.19 -25.87
CA LEU A 66 -7.97 30.97 -24.42
C LEU A 66 -7.63 29.52 -24.03
N GLU A 67 -8.04 28.54 -24.82
CA GLU A 67 -7.70 27.12 -24.57
C GLU A 67 -6.19 26.89 -24.62
N GLU A 68 -5.49 27.45 -25.63
CA GLU A 68 -4.03 27.38 -25.74
C GLU A 68 -3.34 28.02 -24.53
N ARG A 69 -3.75 29.24 -24.16
CA ARG A 69 -3.22 29.93 -22.98
C ARG A 69 -3.49 29.20 -21.67
N ALA A 70 -4.65 28.54 -21.58
CA ALA A 70 -5.01 27.74 -20.41
C ALA A 70 -4.07 26.53 -20.31
N GLU A 71 -3.84 25.80 -21.41
CA GLU A 71 -2.97 24.61 -21.47
C GLU A 71 -1.51 24.92 -21.07
N GLU A 72 -0.96 26.04 -21.57
CA GLU A 72 0.41 26.47 -21.24
C GLU A 72 0.64 26.68 -19.73
N ASN A 73 -0.39 27.15 -19.02
CA ASN A 73 -0.30 27.60 -17.64
C ASN A 73 -1.21 26.83 -16.69
N LEU A 74 -1.42 25.53 -16.94
CA LEU A 74 -2.25 24.69 -16.08
C LEU A 74 -1.64 24.51 -14.68
N THR A 75 -2.38 24.91 -13.64
CA THR A 75 -2.02 24.60 -12.25
C THR A 75 -2.24 23.12 -11.93
N PRO A 76 -1.61 22.57 -10.88
CA PRO A 76 -1.88 21.21 -10.43
C PRO A 76 -3.36 20.96 -10.09
N MET A 77 -4.06 21.93 -9.52
CA MET A 77 -5.49 21.78 -9.21
C MET A 77 -6.36 21.86 -10.46
N GLU A 78 -6.01 22.71 -11.43
CA GLU A 78 -6.70 22.76 -12.72
C GLU A 78 -6.58 21.41 -13.46
N ARG A 79 -5.42 20.73 -13.37
CA ARG A 79 -5.27 19.35 -13.86
C ARG A 79 -6.17 18.37 -13.13
N VAL A 80 -6.32 18.48 -11.81
CA VAL A 80 -7.28 17.67 -11.03
C VAL A 80 -8.71 17.91 -11.53
N ARG A 81 -9.10 19.15 -11.83
CA ARG A 81 -10.43 19.47 -12.39
C ARG A 81 -10.64 18.90 -13.79
N ILE A 82 -9.62 18.94 -14.65
CA ILE A 82 -9.64 18.27 -15.96
C ILE A 82 -9.91 16.77 -15.78
N VAL A 83 -9.19 16.13 -14.85
CA VAL A 83 -9.31 14.69 -14.57
C VAL A 83 -10.69 14.31 -14.05
N ARG A 84 -11.30 15.16 -13.21
CA ARG A 84 -12.62 14.91 -12.61
C ARG A 84 -13.80 15.36 -13.47
N SER A 85 -13.56 15.87 -14.69
CA SER A 85 -14.66 16.30 -15.57
C SER A 85 -15.41 15.10 -16.13
N ALA A 86 -16.74 15.18 -16.17
CA ALA A 86 -17.60 14.17 -16.79
C ALA A 86 -17.35 14.00 -18.30
N GLN A 87 -16.73 15.00 -18.96
CA GLN A 87 -16.35 14.91 -20.38
C GLN A 87 -15.11 14.04 -20.63
N ARG A 88 -14.35 13.73 -19.58
CA ARG A 88 -13.14 12.92 -19.70
C ARG A 88 -13.49 11.49 -20.09
N PHE A 89 -12.58 10.85 -20.84
CA PHE A 89 -12.69 9.43 -21.13
C PHE A 89 -12.71 8.58 -19.86
N SER A 90 -13.45 7.48 -19.95
CA SER A 90 -13.67 6.47 -18.93
C SER A 90 -12.93 5.16 -19.26
N LEU A 91 -13.03 4.16 -18.38
CA LEU A 91 -12.52 2.82 -18.67
C LEU A 91 -13.35 2.13 -19.77
N LYS A 92 -14.67 2.35 -19.81
CA LYS A 92 -15.53 1.89 -20.89
C LYS A 92 -15.11 2.44 -22.25
N ASP A 93 -14.83 3.75 -22.34
CA ASP A 93 -14.34 4.35 -23.58
C ASP A 93 -13.02 3.70 -24.02
N ILE A 94 -12.14 3.36 -23.07
CA ILE A 94 -10.91 2.62 -23.37
C ILE A 94 -11.22 1.21 -23.87
N LEU A 95 -12.13 0.48 -23.23
CA LEU A 95 -12.50 -0.88 -23.64
C LEU A 95 -13.00 -0.90 -25.09
N GLU A 96 -13.84 0.07 -25.46
CA GLU A 96 -14.42 0.21 -26.80
C GLU A 96 -13.41 0.64 -27.87
N ASN A 97 -12.43 1.49 -27.53
CA ASN A 97 -11.53 2.11 -28.51
C ASN A 97 -10.12 1.50 -28.56
N VAL A 98 -9.67 0.80 -27.51
CA VAL A 98 -8.31 0.23 -27.42
C VAL A 98 -8.27 -1.26 -27.75
N TYR A 99 -9.36 -2.01 -27.54
CA TYR A 99 -9.41 -3.46 -27.73
C TYR A 99 -10.35 -3.81 -28.89
N GLU A 100 -10.08 -4.92 -29.58
CA GLU A 100 -10.92 -5.42 -30.69
C GLU A 100 -12.26 -5.96 -30.20
N ASP A 101 -12.22 -6.67 -29.08
CA ASP A 101 -13.36 -7.33 -28.46
C ASP A 101 -13.10 -7.47 -26.96
N TYR A 102 -14.15 -7.37 -26.17
CA TYR A 102 -14.07 -7.59 -24.73
C TYR A 102 -15.36 -8.18 -24.18
N THR A 103 -15.22 -9.03 -23.18
CA THR A 103 -16.33 -9.54 -22.38
C THR A 103 -16.15 -9.06 -20.95
N GLU A 104 -17.08 -8.22 -20.48
CA GLU A 104 -17.12 -7.84 -19.06
C GLU A 104 -17.45 -9.08 -18.21
N LEU A 105 -16.71 -9.23 -17.11
CA LEU A 105 -16.78 -10.37 -16.22
C LEU A 105 -17.47 -9.95 -14.92
N GLY A 106 -18.67 -10.46 -14.71
CA GLY A 106 -19.51 -10.23 -13.53
C GLY A 106 -20.90 -10.82 -13.74
N GLY A 107 -21.59 -11.18 -12.65
CA GLY A 107 -23.00 -11.61 -12.72
C GLY A 107 -23.94 -10.44 -12.50
N GLU A 108 -25.05 -10.36 -13.23
CA GLU A 108 -26.03 -9.26 -13.14
C GLU A 108 -26.61 -9.04 -11.73
N ASN A 109 -26.72 -10.10 -10.93
CA ASN A 109 -27.20 -10.08 -9.54
C ASN A 109 -26.15 -10.60 -8.54
N ASP A 110 -24.87 -10.52 -8.89
CA ASP A 110 -23.81 -10.93 -7.96
C ASP A 110 -23.78 -9.94 -6.77
N ALA A 111 -23.80 -10.46 -5.54
CA ALA A 111 -23.74 -9.63 -4.33
C ALA A 111 -22.44 -8.80 -4.26
N ASN A 112 -21.43 -9.15 -5.08
CA ASN A 112 -20.17 -8.46 -5.21
C ASN A 112 -20.05 -7.55 -6.47
N VAL A 113 -21.14 -7.23 -7.17
CA VAL A 113 -21.07 -6.24 -8.27
C VAL A 113 -20.90 -4.84 -7.68
N ASP A 114 -19.65 -4.43 -7.54
CA ASP A 114 -19.32 -3.01 -7.45
C ASP A 114 -19.15 -2.46 -8.88
N PRO A 115 -20.08 -1.60 -9.36
CA PRO A 115 -19.98 -1.03 -10.69
C PRO A 115 -18.77 -0.09 -10.82
N ALA A 116 -18.17 0.37 -9.72
CA ALA A 116 -16.94 1.15 -9.77
C ALA A 116 -15.72 0.31 -10.18
N MET A 117 -15.79 -1.03 -10.19
CA MET A 117 -14.71 -1.92 -10.62
C MET A 117 -15.13 -2.80 -11.81
N ILE A 118 -14.54 -2.54 -12.96
CA ILE A 118 -14.71 -3.35 -14.16
C ILE A 118 -13.57 -4.36 -14.26
N CYS A 119 -13.92 -5.60 -14.56
CA CYS A 119 -12.98 -6.65 -14.96
C CYS A 119 -13.49 -7.20 -16.29
N ALA A 120 -12.64 -7.26 -17.31
CA ALA A 120 -13.01 -7.73 -18.63
C ALA A 120 -11.91 -8.61 -19.22
N LYS A 121 -12.30 -9.69 -19.89
CA LYS A 121 -11.38 -10.43 -20.76
C LYS A 121 -11.42 -9.76 -22.12
N ALA A 122 -10.30 -9.23 -22.57
CA ALA A 122 -10.22 -8.47 -23.81
C ALA A 122 -9.22 -9.09 -24.77
N THR A 123 -9.41 -8.77 -26.04
CA THR A 123 -8.58 -9.23 -27.14
C THR A 123 -7.90 -8.03 -27.78
N ILE A 124 -6.57 -8.11 -27.94
CA ILE A 124 -5.78 -7.07 -28.62
C ILE A 124 -5.03 -7.67 -29.80
N THR A 125 -5.22 -7.08 -30.99
CA THR A 125 -4.55 -7.53 -32.23
C THR A 125 -3.34 -6.66 -32.57
N ARG A 126 -2.27 -7.27 -33.05
CA ARG A 126 -1.10 -6.57 -33.58
C ARG A 126 -0.83 -7.04 -35.00
N ARG A 127 -0.47 -6.12 -35.90
CA ARG A 127 -0.06 -6.42 -37.26
C ARG A 127 1.44 -6.64 -37.29
N ILE A 128 1.85 -7.87 -37.54
CA ILE A 128 3.26 -8.24 -37.68
C ILE A 128 3.48 -8.66 -39.13
N LYS A 129 4.32 -7.92 -39.86
CA LYS A 129 4.60 -8.18 -41.29
C LYS A 129 3.32 -8.34 -42.13
N GLY A 130 2.32 -7.51 -41.86
CA GLY A 130 1.02 -7.55 -42.54
C GLY A 130 0.07 -8.67 -42.09
N LYS A 131 0.44 -9.52 -41.13
CA LYS A 131 -0.44 -10.56 -40.57
C LYS A 131 -1.02 -10.14 -39.21
N PRO A 132 -2.32 -10.34 -38.96
CA PRO A 132 -2.90 -10.11 -37.64
C PRO A 132 -2.44 -11.20 -36.67
N PHE A 133 -1.93 -10.80 -35.51
CA PHE A 133 -1.63 -11.65 -34.38
C PHE A 133 -2.48 -11.19 -33.20
N THR A 134 -3.27 -12.10 -32.65
CA THR A 134 -4.23 -11.77 -31.61
C THR A 134 -3.75 -12.30 -30.26
N ALA A 135 -3.79 -11.47 -29.24
CA ALA A 135 -3.44 -11.82 -27.87
C ALA A 135 -4.60 -11.51 -26.92
N SER A 136 -4.83 -12.40 -25.95
CA SER A 136 -5.77 -12.13 -24.86
C SER A 136 -5.09 -11.41 -23.71
N VAL A 137 -5.83 -10.49 -23.08
CA VAL A 137 -5.42 -9.79 -21.86
C VAL A 137 -6.57 -9.72 -20.87
N MET A 138 -6.23 -9.67 -19.59
CA MET A 138 -7.18 -9.34 -18.55
C MET A 138 -7.13 -7.83 -18.32
N VAL A 139 -8.26 -7.14 -18.50
CA VAL A 139 -8.40 -5.72 -18.18
C VAL A 139 -9.09 -5.58 -16.84
N ILE A 140 -8.48 -4.84 -15.91
CA ILE A 140 -9.05 -4.58 -14.58
C ILE A 140 -8.89 -3.10 -14.30
N GLY A 141 -9.95 -2.39 -13.91
CA GLY A 141 -9.81 -0.99 -13.61
C GLY A 141 -11.01 -0.38 -12.93
N GLN A 142 -10.81 0.82 -12.40
CA GLN A 142 -11.90 1.60 -11.85
C GLN A 142 -12.67 2.31 -12.97
N GLU A 143 -13.98 2.41 -12.79
CA GLU A 143 -14.89 3.11 -13.70
C GLU A 143 -15.53 4.30 -12.98
N THR A 144 -15.15 5.51 -13.41
CA THR A 144 -15.68 6.77 -12.89
C THR A 144 -17.09 7.05 -13.39
N GLY A 145 -17.43 6.53 -14.58
CA GLY A 145 -18.59 6.92 -15.37
C GLY A 145 -18.50 8.37 -15.85
N HIS A 146 -19.59 8.86 -16.44
CA HIS A 146 -19.74 10.26 -16.86
C HIS A 146 -20.58 11.05 -15.85
N GLY A 147 -20.22 10.97 -14.57
CA GLY A 147 -21.00 11.56 -13.46
C GLY A 147 -22.09 10.65 -12.90
N GLU A 148 -21.99 9.35 -13.14
CA GLU A 148 -22.93 8.35 -12.62
C GLU A 148 -22.74 8.15 -11.11
N GLU A 149 -23.71 8.56 -10.29
CA GLU A 149 -23.60 8.50 -8.81
C GLU A 149 -23.37 7.07 -8.29
N PHE A 150 -24.00 6.06 -8.91
CA PHE A 150 -23.90 4.67 -8.47
C PHE A 150 -22.49 4.07 -8.59
N ARG A 151 -21.58 4.72 -9.34
CA ARG A 151 -20.16 4.33 -9.45
C ARG A 151 -19.24 5.04 -8.45
N ASN A 152 -19.78 5.94 -7.62
CA ASN A 152 -19.02 6.69 -6.61
C ASN A 152 -17.77 7.40 -7.19
N GLY A 153 -17.85 7.84 -8.46
CA GLY A 153 -16.72 8.44 -9.17
C GLY A 153 -15.47 7.53 -9.22
N GLY A 154 -15.64 6.20 -9.31
CA GLY A 154 -14.53 5.25 -9.34
C GLY A 154 -13.98 4.90 -7.96
N SER A 155 -14.63 5.34 -6.87
CA SER A 155 -14.28 4.93 -5.51
C SER A 155 -14.81 3.56 -5.20
N CYS A 156 -13.98 2.52 -5.40
CA CYS A 156 -14.42 1.14 -5.21
C CYS A 156 -14.70 0.80 -3.75
N LYS A 157 -15.75 0.00 -3.55
CA LYS A 157 -16.08 -0.70 -2.32
C LYS A 157 -15.17 -1.94 -2.16
N PRO A 158 -15.12 -2.55 -0.95
CA PRO A 158 -14.34 -3.77 -0.73
C PRO A 158 -14.67 -4.90 -1.70
N GLN A 159 -15.94 -5.08 -2.05
CA GLN A 159 -16.42 -6.14 -2.96
C GLN A 159 -15.86 -5.97 -4.38
N GLY A 160 -15.74 -4.73 -4.87
CA GLY A 160 -15.07 -4.44 -6.15
C GLY A 160 -13.61 -4.83 -6.13
N ASN A 161 -12.90 -4.52 -5.05
CA ASN A 161 -11.50 -4.93 -4.89
C ASN A 161 -11.36 -6.46 -4.78
N GLU A 162 -12.33 -7.16 -4.20
CA GLU A 162 -12.37 -8.63 -4.16
C GLU A 162 -12.57 -9.22 -5.57
N LYS A 163 -13.51 -8.68 -6.35
CA LYS A 163 -13.71 -9.03 -7.76
C LYS A 163 -12.41 -8.87 -8.55
N ALA A 164 -11.71 -7.75 -8.38
CA ALA A 164 -10.40 -7.53 -9.02
C ALA A 164 -9.39 -8.62 -8.64
N LEU A 165 -9.27 -8.96 -7.36
CA LEU A 165 -8.39 -10.03 -6.89
C LEU A 165 -8.71 -11.39 -7.52
N ARG A 166 -10.00 -11.74 -7.62
CA ARG A 166 -10.45 -12.98 -8.26
C ARG A 166 -9.98 -13.05 -9.71
N TYR A 167 -10.18 -11.99 -10.49
CA TYR A 167 -9.80 -11.99 -11.91
C TYR A 167 -8.29 -11.82 -12.15
N MET A 168 -7.54 -11.23 -11.21
CA MET A 168 -6.07 -11.32 -11.21
C MET A 168 -5.59 -12.77 -11.14
N ARG A 169 -6.24 -13.62 -10.32
CA ARG A 169 -5.91 -15.06 -10.22
C ARG A 169 -6.31 -15.85 -11.45
N VAL A 170 -7.43 -15.50 -12.08
CA VAL A 170 -7.83 -16.07 -13.38
C VAL A 170 -6.77 -15.76 -14.43
N ALA A 171 -6.33 -14.51 -14.54
CA ALA A 171 -5.28 -14.11 -15.49
C ALA A 171 -3.96 -14.86 -15.23
N GLU A 172 -3.57 -15.02 -13.96
CA GLU A 172 -2.40 -15.83 -13.59
C GLU A 172 -2.54 -17.30 -13.99
N THR A 173 -3.74 -17.87 -13.88
CA THR A 173 -4.01 -19.27 -14.25
C THR A 173 -3.99 -19.47 -15.76
N GLU A 174 -4.56 -18.52 -16.52
CA GLU A 174 -4.55 -18.53 -17.98
C GLU A 174 -3.18 -18.16 -18.58
N GLY A 175 -2.28 -17.57 -17.80
CA GLY A 175 -0.97 -17.12 -18.27
C GLY A 175 -1.00 -15.82 -19.08
N ILE A 176 -2.08 -15.06 -19.02
CA ILE A 176 -2.26 -13.83 -19.81
C ILE A 176 -1.85 -12.56 -19.03
N PRO A 177 -1.32 -11.52 -19.71
CA PRO A 177 -1.01 -10.25 -19.07
C PRO A 177 -2.23 -9.54 -18.50
N ILE A 178 -1.99 -8.67 -17.51
CA ILE A 178 -3.02 -7.82 -16.92
C ILE A 178 -2.75 -6.35 -17.26
N HIS A 179 -3.77 -5.68 -17.81
CA HIS A 179 -3.80 -4.24 -18.04
C HIS A 179 -4.70 -3.58 -16.98
N PHE A 180 -4.08 -2.79 -16.11
CA PHE A 180 -4.74 -2.02 -15.07
C PHE A 180 -5.03 -0.59 -15.50
N TYR A 181 -6.24 -0.10 -15.20
CA TYR A 181 -6.61 1.29 -15.42
C TYR A 181 -7.05 1.93 -14.11
N ILE A 182 -6.26 2.91 -13.65
CA ILE A 182 -6.38 3.53 -12.33
C ILE A 182 -7.10 4.88 -12.45
N PHE A 183 -8.38 4.88 -12.07
CA PHE A 183 -9.36 5.94 -12.26
C PHE A 183 -10.17 6.11 -10.97
N THR A 184 -9.49 6.50 -9.90
CA THR A 184 -10.10 6.55 -8.57
C THR A 184 -9.59 7.73 -7.74
N PRO A 185 -10.48 8.55 -7.14
CA PRO A 185 -10.08 9.59 -6.20
C PRO A 185 -9.64 9.00 -4.85
N GLY A 186 -9.91 7.72 -4.60
CA GLY A 186 -9.60 6.99 -3.38
C GLY A 186 -10.54 5.80 -3.20
N SER A 187 -10.23 4.91 -2.26
CA SER A 187 -11.16 3.81 -1.93
C SER A 187 -12.38 4.37 -1.20
N TYR A 188 -13.53 3.73 -1.38
CA TYR A 188 -14.72 4.06 -0.60
C TYR A 188 -14.40 3.94 0.90
N PRO A 189 -14.65 4.98 1.73
CA PRO A 189 -14.08 5.06 3.06
C PRO A 189 -14.86 4.24 4.10
N VAL A 190 -16.08 3.80 3.76
CA VAL A 190 -16.89 2.92 4.62
C VAL A 190 -16.41 1.48 4.52
N GLU A 191 -16.32 0.85 5.67
CA GLU A 191 -15.83 -0.50 5.92
C GLU A 191 -17.02 -1.41 6.25
N GLU A 192 -17.68 -1.86 5.19
CA GLU A 192 -18.56 -3.04 5.23
C GLU A 192 -17.73 -4.33 5.36
N PHE A 193 -18.38 -5.49 5.46
CA PHE A 193 -17.68 -6.78 5.45
C PHE A 193 -17.18 -7.09 4.02
N SER A 194 -15.90 -7.41 3.74
CA SER A 194 -14.78 -7.85 4.60
C SER A 194 -13.74 -6.78 4.99
N GLY A 195 -14.12 -5.50 5.01
CA GLY A 195 -13.28 -4.34 5.36
C GLY A 195 -12.41 -3.84 4.19
N ALA A 196 -12.43 -2.53 3.96
CA ALA A 196 -11.72 -1.91 2.83
C ALA A 196 -10.20 -2.08 2.94
N ALA A 197 -9.63 -1.80 4.13
CA ALA A 197 -8.19 -1.93 4.34
C ALA A 197 -7.69 -3.36 4.08
N GLN A 198 -8.39 -4.36 4.58
CA GLN A 198 -8.01 -5.76 4.45
C GLN A 198 -8.03 -6.21 3.00
N GLN A 199 -9.05 -5.80 2.24
CA GLN A 199 -9.14 -6.19 0.85
C GLN A 199 -8.04 -5.52 0.01
N ILE A 200 -7.76 -4.24 0.24
CA ILE A 200 -6.61 -3.56 -0.40
C ILE A 200 -5.30 -4.28 -0.06
N ALA A 201 -5.10 -4.64 1.22
CA ALA A 201 -3.90 -5.36 1.66
C ALA A 201 -3.76 -6.72 0.96
N ARG A 202 -4.85 -7.48 0.81
CA ARG A 202 -4.88 -8.77 0.09
C ARG A 202 -4.53 -8.61 -1.39
N ASN A 203 -5.02 -7.55 -2.02
CA ASN A 203 -4.73 -7.27 -3.43
C ASN A 203 -3.25 -6.95 -3.62
N ILE A 204 -2.70 -6.00 -2.86
CA ILE A 204 -1.27 -5.62 -2.92
C ILE A 204 -0.39 -6.85 -2.64
N TYR A 205 -0.75 -7.64 -1.63
CA TYR A 205 -0.04 -8.87 -1.27
C TYR A 205 -0.06 -9.90 -2.40
N THR A 206 -1.19 -10.06 -3.09
CA THR A 206 -1.30 -10.96 -4.26
C THR A 206 -0.49 -10.46 -5.44
N MET A 207 -0.65 -9.18 -5.83
CA MET A 207 0.06 -8.57 -6.96
C MET A 207 1.58 -8.68 -6.83
N SER A 208 2.10 -8.65 -5.59
CA SER A 208 3.54 -8.79 -5.33
C SER A 208 4.16 -10.08 -5.92
N LYS A 209 3.36 -11.15 -6.10
CA LYS A 209 3.81 -12.46 -6.60
C LYS A 209 3.05 -13.02 -7.80
N LEU A 210 2.18 -12.23 -8.45
CA LEU A 210 1.51 -12.66 -9.68
C LEU A 210 2.52 -13.03 -10.76
N ARG A 211 2.34 -14.19 -11.39
CA ARG A 211 3.31 -14.76 -12.34
C ARG A 211 3.21 -14.23 -13.77
N VAL A 212 2.30 -13.29 -14.02
CA VAL A 212 2.04 -12.68 -15.33
C VAL A 212 2.52 -11.22 -15.38
N PRO A 213 2.81 -10.67 -16.57
CA PRO A 213 3.14 -9.26 -16.74
C PRO A 213 1.97 -8.35 -16.32
N MET A 214 2.25 -7.29 -15.57
CA MET A 214 1.25 -6.30 -15.15
C MET A 214 1.63 -4.89 -15.61
N ILE A 215 0.72 -4.24 -16.33
CA ILE A 215 0.90 -2.88 -16.87
C ILE A 215 -0.23 -2.03 -16.32
N SER A 216 0.06 -0.86 -15.77
CA SER A 216 -0.96 0.07 -15.30
C SER A 216 -0.91 1.40 -16.06
N MET A 217 -2.08 2.01 -16.25
CA MET A 217 -2.25 3.38 -16.73
C MET A 217 -3.01 4.18 -15.67
N ILE A 218 -2.46 5.30 -15.24
CA ILE A 218 -3.02 6.17 -14.21
C ILE A 218 -3.60 7.43 -14.87
N SER A 219 -4.91 7.63 -14.72
CA SER A 219 -5.60 8.89 -15.02
C SER A 219 -5.88 9.63 -13.71
N GLU A 220 -6.54 8.96 -12.76
CA GLU A 220 -6.83 9.46 -11.43
C GLU A 220 -6.32 8.47 -10.36
N GLY A 221 -5.26 8.84 -9.64
CA GLY A 221 -4.59 7.98 -8.67
C GLY A 221 -4.72 8.46 -7.22
N GLY A 222 -5.79 8.07 -6.54
CA GLY A 222 -6.05 8.38 -5.14
C GLY A 222 -5.51 7.35 -4.14
N SER A 223 -4.39 7.65 -3.48
CA SER A 223 -3.91 7.00 -2.26
C SER A 223 -3.93 5.45 -2.29
N GLY A 224 -4.42 4.82 -1.23
CA GLY A 224 -4.59 3.36 -1.15
C GLY A 224 -5.60 2.76 -2.12
N GLY A 225 -6.57 3.55 -2.63
CA GLY A 225 -7.51 3.09 -3.66
C GLY A 225 -6.80 2.82 -4.98
N ALA A 226 -5.88 3.71 -5.37
CA ALA A 226 -5.01 3.50 -6.52
C ALA A 226 -4.11 2.27 -6.35
N GLU A 227 -3.52 2.09 -5.16
CA GLU A 227 -2.64 0.94 -4.89
C GLU A 227 -3.37 -0.40 -4.81
N ALA A 228 -4.70 -0.41 -4.63
CA ALA A 228 -5.50 -1.64 -4.64
C ALA A 228 -5.35 -2.44 -5.94
N ILE A 229 -5.05 -1.77 -7.06
CA ILE A 229 -4.71 -2.39 -8.36
C ILE A 229 -3.46 -1.75 -8.99
N GLY A 230 -2.67 -1.02 -8.19
CA GLY A 230 -1.58 -0.14 -8.67
C GLY A 230 -0.20 -0.75 -8.71
N LEU A 231 -0.02 -1.93 -8.10
CA LEU A 231 1.27 -2.62 -8.10
C LEU A 231 1.51 -3.30 -9.46
N SER A 232 2.36 -2.72 -10.31
CA SER A 232 2.60 -3.21 -11.67
C SER A 232 4.08 -3.14 -12.10
N ASP A 233 4.43 -3.97 -13.08
CA ASP A 233 5.78 -4.07 -13.65
C ASP A 233 6.12 -2.82 -14.49
N TYR A 234 5.12 -2.22 -15.13
CA TYR A 234 5.22 -0.94 -15.83
C TYR A 234 4.04 -0.03 -15.48
N ARG A 235 4.33 1.24 -15.18
CA ARG A 235 3.34 2.26 -14.78
C ARG A 235 3.38 3.43 -15.76
N ILE A 236 2.29 3.65 -16.46
CA ILE A 236 2.05 4.76 -17.37
C ILE A 236 1.13 5.76 -16.66
N MET A 237 1.27 7.04 -16.95
CA MET A 237 0.39 8.08 -16.44
C MET A 237 0.00 9.06 -17.54
N ALA A 238 -1.27 9.43 -17.59
CA ALA A 238 -1.75 10.45 -18.52
C ALA A 238 -1.14 11.83 -18.18
N SER A 239 -0.85 12.68 -19.15
CA SER A 239 -0.14 13.95 -18.92
C SER A 239 -0.89 14.92 -18.01
N HIS A 240 -2.22 14.91 -18.05
CA HIS A 240 -3.09 15.69 -17.16
C HIS A 240 -3.55 14.90 -15.95
N GLY A 241 -3.32 13.59 -15.96
CA GLY A 241 -3.56 12.71 -14.82
C GLY A 241 -2.83 13.16 -13.55
N TYR A 242 -3.34 12.71 -12.41
CA TYR A 242 -2.69 12.92 -11.11
C TYR A 242 -2.55 11.62 -10.31
N TYR A 243 -1.54 11.58 -9.46
CA TYR A 243 -1.30 10.48 -8.53
C TYR A 243 -0.79 11.06 -7.22
N SER A 244 -1.54 10.82 -6.14
CA SER A 244 -1.35 11.51 -4.85
C SER A 244 -1.67 10.61 -3.66
N VAL A 245 -1.13 10.98 -2.50
CA VAL A 245 -1.36 10.35 -1.19
C VAL A 245 -2.71 10.67 -0.57
N ILE A 246 -3.29 11.79 -0.95
CA ILE A 246 -4.58 12.29 -0.49
C ILE A 246 -5.10 13.27 -1.53
N SER A 247 -6.40 13.51 -1.54
CA SER A 247 -6.99 14.59 -2.34
C SER A 247 -6.44 15.95 -1.89
N PRO A 248 -6.29 16.94 -2.79
CA PRO A 248 -5.91 18.30 -2.41
C PRO A 248 -6.79 18.91 -1.31
N GLU A 249 -8.09 18.61 -1.36
CA GLU A 249 -9.08 19.05 -0.39
C GLU A 249 -8.83 18.42 0.99
N GLY A 250 -8.56 17.11 1.03
CA GLY A 250 -8.21 16.40 2.27
C GLY A 250 -6.88 16.88 2.87
N ALA A 251 -5.88 17.17 2.04
CA ALA A 251 -4.63 17.77 2.51
C ALA A 251 -4.87 19.15 3.13
N ALA A 252 -5.68 19.99 2.48
CA ALA A 252 -6.01 21.33 2.97
C ALA A 252 -6.82 21.28 4.28
N ALA A 253 -7.75 20.34 4.43
CA ALA A 253 -8.48 20.12 5.68
C ALA A 253 -7.55 19.77 6.86
N ILE A 254 -6.56 18.89 6.62
CA ILE A 254 -5.58 18.47 7.63
C ILE A 254 -4.58 19.59 7.96
N GLU A 255 -4.01 20.25 6.95
CA GLU A 255 -3.00 21.28 7.15
C GLU A 255 -3.58 22.59 7.70
N GLY A 256 -4.79 22.95 7.28
CA GLY A 256 -5.53 24.10 7.80
C GLY A 256 -6.07 23.89 9.20
N LYS A 257 -6.01 22.66 9.75
CA LYS A 257 -6.64 22.27 11.02
C LYS A 257 -8.11 22.71 11.10
N ILE A 258 -8.78 22.64 9.95
CA ILE A 258 -10.17 23.09 9.79
C ILE A 258 -11.05 22.25 10.71
N ARG A 259 -11.98 22.87 11.44
CA ARG A 259 -12.87 22.13 12.34
C ARG A 259 -13.92 21.38 11.52
N GLU A 260 -14.54 20.39 12.15
CA GLU A 260 -15.58 19.60 11.51
C GLU A 260 -16.77 20.50 11.12
N GLY A 261 -17.19 20.45 9.84
CA GLY A 261 -18.27 21.27 9.28
C GLY A 261 -17.87 22.62 8.69
N GLU A 262 -16.61 23.06 8.87
CA GLU A 262 -16.11 24.31 8.27
C GLU A 262 -15.65 24.09 6.81
N LYS A 263 -15.90 25.08 5.94
CA LYS A 263 -15.46 25.04 4.54
C LYS A 263 -13.96 25.27 4.44
N VAL A 264 -13.28 24.44 3.64
CA VAL A 264 -11.86 24.58 3.34
C VAL A 264 -11.65 25.77 2.38
N PRO A 265 -10.75 26.73 2.68
CA PRO A 265 -10.45 27.84 1.77
C PRO A 265 -9.90 27.35 0.43
N LYS A 266 -10.45 27.86 -0.69
CA LYS A 266 -10.02 27.46 -2.04
C LYS A 266 -8.52 27.68 -2.28
N GLU A 267 -7.98 28.80 -1.82
CA GLU A 267 -6.56 29.13 -1.92
C GLU A 267 -5.66 28.09 -1.24
N LEU A 268 -6.11 27.55 -0.10
CA LEU A 268 -5.36 26.51 0.61
C LEU A 268 -5.37 25.18 -0.17
N VAL A 269 -6.47 24.87 -0.86
CA VAL A 269 -6.56 23.69 -1.74
C VAL A 269 -5.56 23.80 -2.89
N GLU A 270 -5.50 24.96 -3.55
CA GLU A 270 -4.53 25.23 -4.64
C GLU A 270 -3.08 25.07 -4.15
N VAL A 271 -2.75 25.66 -3.00
CA VAL A 271 -1.41 25.54 -2.39
C VAL A 271 -1.10 24.08 -2.02
N CYS A 272 -2.07 23.34 -1.50
CA CYS A 272 -1.88 21.92 -1.17
C CYS A 272 -1.70 21.07 -2.42
N ALA A 273 -2.46 21.32 -3.49
CA ALA A 273 -2.31 20.63 -4.77
C ALA A 273 -0.88 20.78 -5.33
N ASP A 274 -0.31 21.98 -5.26
CA ASP A 274 1.09 22.20 -5.65
C ASP A 274 2.09 21.48 -4.74
N ARG A 275 1.92 21.60 -3.42
CA ARG A 275 2.85 21.00 -2.44
C ARG A 275 2.86 19.48 -2.45
N LEU A 276 1.76 18.85 -2.85
CA LEU A 276 1.66 17.39 -2.99
C LEU A 276 2.47 16.85 -4.17
N LYS A 277 2.83 17.69 -5.15
CA LYS A 277 3.60 17.32 -6.35
C LYS A 277 2.99 16.11 -7.06
N LEU A 278 1.68 16.22 -7.32
CA LEU A 278 0.80 15.14 -7.80
C LEU A 278 0.81 14.90 -9.32
N THR A 279 1.49 15.76 -10.10
CA THR A 279 1.40 15.74 -11.57
C THR A 279 2.17 14.57 -12.20
N ALA A 280 1.91 14.26 -13.48
CA ALA A 280 2.65 13.23 -14.22
C ALA A 280 4.16 13.53 -14.30
N LYS A 281 4.55 14.78 -14.53
CA LYS A 281 5.97 15.21 -14.57
C LYS A 281 6.65 15.01 -13.21
N ASP A 282 5.95 15.35 -12.13
CA ASP A 282 6.44 15.16 -10.77
C ASP A 282 6.69 13.70 -10.42
N ASN A 283 5.76 12.83 -10.80
CA ASN A 283 5.82 11.39 -10.55
C ASN A 283 6.90 10.71 -11.39
N LEU A 284 7.08 11.13 -12.65
CA LEU A 284 8.15 10.61 -13.52
C LEU A 284 9.54 10.95 -12.94
N ARG A 285 9.75 12.20 -12.54
CA ARG A 285 11.02 12.64 -11.93
C ARG A 285 11.37 11.86 -10.66
N ARG A 286 10.36 11.47 -9.89
CA ARG A 286 10.49 10.70 -8.63
C ARG A 286 10.50 9.18 -8.83
N LYS A 287 10.44 8.70 -10.08
CA LYS A 287 10.45 7.28 -10.44
C LYS A 287 9.29 6.49 -9.81
N THR A 288 8.16 7.16 -9.52
CA THR A 288 6.93 6.50 -9.06
C THR A 288 6.12 5.95 -10.23
N ILE A 289 6.36 6.49 -11.45
CA ILE A 289 5.87 5.99 -12.73
C ILE A 289 7.05 5.80 -13.71
N ASP A 290 6.81 5.08 -14.80
CA ASP A 290 7.83 4.75 -15.80
C ASP A 290 7.71 5.59 -17.09
N ARG A 291 6.52 6.07 -17.45
CA ARG A 291 6.29 6.88 -18.67
C ARG A 291 5.04 7.75 -18.57
N ILE A 292 5.06 8.87 -19.29
CA ILE A 292 3.90 9.75 -19.48
C ILE A 292 3.31 9.49 -20.87
N ILE A 293 1.99 9.36 -20.97
CA ILE A 293 1.25 9.42 -22.23
C ILE A 293 0.63 10.82 -22.37
N TYR A 294 1.01 11.54 -23.42
CA TYR A 294 0.52 12.89 -23.65
C TYR A 294 -0.88 12.88 -24.28
N GLU A 295 -1.76 13.64 -23.63
CA GLU A 295 -3.15 13.92 -24.01
C GLU A 295 -3.22 15.13 -24.96
N PRO A 296 -4.35 15.31 -25.67
CA PRO A 296 -4.65 16.55 -26.37
C PRO A 296 -4.81 17.73 -25.41
N SER A 297 -4.92 18.94 -25.97
CA SER A 297 -5.09 20.18 -25.20
C SER A 297 -6.31 20.09 -24.28
N LEU A 298 -6.11 20.48 -23.03
CA LEU A 298 -7.09 20.41 -21.94
C LEU A 298 -7.57 18.98 -21.59
N GLY A 299 -6.87 17.94 -22.03
CA GLY A 299 -7.16 16.54 -21.67
C GLY A 299 -8.03 15.82 -22.68
N ALA A 300 -7.88 14.49 -22.75
CA ALA A 300 -8.66 13.66 -23.67
C ALA A 300 -10.12 13.49 -23.25
N ARG A 301 -10.99 13.39 -24.25
CA ARG A 301 -12.43 13.13 -24.19
C ARG A 301 -12.76 11.80 -24.87
N ARG A 302 -14.03 11.38 -24.77
CA ARG A 302 -14.53 10.12 -25.36
C ARG A 302 -14.40 10.03 -26.89
N ASP A 303 -14.36 11.16 -27.60
CA ASP A 303 -14.28 11.23 -29.05
C ASP A 303 -12.86 11.50 -29.58
N ASP A 304 -11.85 11.51 -28.70
CA ASP A 304 -10.45 11.66 -29.07
C ASP A 304 -9.83 10.32 -29.55
N PHE A 305 -10.31 9.81 -30.68
CA PHE A 305 -9.84 8.54 -31.27
C PHE A 305 -8.32 8.46 -31.48
N ALA A 306 -7.68 9.60 -31.78
CA ALA A 306 -6.23 9.68 -31.90
C ALA A 306 -5.50 9.40 -30.57
N PHE A 307 -6.08 9.82 -29.43
CA PHE A 307 -5.54 9.52 -28.12
C PHE A 307 -5.69 8.02 -27.79
N PHE A 308 -6.82 7.39 -28.11
CA PHE A 308 -7.00 5.95 -27.89
C PHE A 308 -6.06 5.10 -28.75
N ALA A 309 -5.83 5.48 -30.02
CA ALA A 309 -4.83 4.82 -30.87
C ALA A 309 -3.41 4.89 -30.26
N LYS A 310 -3.05 6.06 -29.71
CA LYS A 310 -1.79 6.26 -29.00
C LYS A 310 -1.72 5.44 -27.70
N LEU A 311 -2.81 5.39 -26.93
CA LEU A 311 -2.91 4.60 -25.69
C LEU A 311 -2.73 3.12 -25.98
N ARG A 312 -3.39 2.61 -27.02
CA ARG A 312 -3.24 1.24 -27.50
C ARG A 312 -1.78 0.90 -27.83
N ALA A 313 -1.13 1.75 -28.62
CA ALA A 313 0.28 1.56 -28.97
C ALA A 313 1.18 1.55 -27.73
N GLU A 314 0.92 2.43 -26.74
CA GLU A 314 1.68 2.50 -25.50
C GLU A 314 1.48 1.29 -24.59
N MET A 315 0.26 0.76 -24.49
CA MET A 315 -0.03 -0.47 -23.73
C MET A 315 0.69 -1.67 -24.33
N LEU A 316 0.62 -1.85 -25.66
CA LEU A 316 1.37 -2.89 -26.37
C LEU A 316 2.88 -2.77 -26.12
N ARG A 317 3.43 -1.57 -26.32
CA ARG A 317 4.87 -1.28 -26.12
C ARG A 317 5.31 -1.56 -24.68
N ALA A 318 4.46 -1.24 -23.69
CA ALA A 318 4.75 -1.49 -22.29
C ALA A 318 4.76 -2.99 -21.97
N THR A 319 3.77 -3.74 -22.45
CA THR A 319 3.70 -5.20 -22.27
C THR A 319 4.89 -5.89 -22.92
N ASP A 320 5.23 -5.52 -24.16
CA ASP A 320 6.41 -6.03 -24.85
C ASP A 320 7.70 -5.72 -24.07
N LYS A 321 7.84 -4.50 -23.54
CA LYS A 321 9.02 -4.11 -22.75
C LYS A 321 9.18 -4.95 -21.48
N VAL A 322 8.08 -5.21 -20.77
CA VAL A 322 8.11 -6.06 -19.57
C VAL A 322 8.50 -7.48 -19.94
N VAL A 323 7.85 -8.09 -20.94
CA VAL A 323 8.15 -9.45 -21.38
C VAL A 323 9.60 -9.56 -21.87
N LEU A 324 10.10 -8.60 -22.66
CA LEU A 324 11.49 -8.58 -23.14
C LEU A 324 12.50 -8.51 -21.99
N SER A 325 12.20 -7.76 -20.92
CA SER A 325 13.10 -7.64 -19.76
C SER A 325 13.33 -8.97 -19.03
N THR A 326 12.44 -9.95 -19.21
CA THR A 326 12.57 -11.30 -18.64
C THR A 326 13.43 -12.23 -19.49
N LYS A 327 13.61 -11.93 -20.79
CA LYS A 327 14.36 -12.77 -21.72
C LYS A 327 15.87 -12.71 -21.41
N SER A 328 16.62 -13.74 -21.84
CA SER A 328 18.06 -13.84 -21.54
C SER A 328 18.87 -12.75 -22.25
N PHE A 329 20.08 -12.42 -21.76
CA PHE A 329 20.96 -11.41 -22.37
C PHE A 329 21.33 -11.74 -23.82
N SER A 330 21.48 -13.03 -24.16
CA SER A 330 21.68 -13.48 -25.55
C SER A 330 20.44 -13.23 -26.42
N ALA A 331 19.24 -13.51 -25.89
CA ALA A 331 17.99 -13.21 -26.59
C ALA A 331 17.78 -11.70 -26.77
N LEU A 332 18.11 -10.89 -25.76
CA LEU A 332 18.09 -9.43 -25.80
C LEU A 332 19.08 -8.85 -26.81
N ARG A 333 20.31 -9.38 -26.89
CA ARG A 333 21.33 -8.92 -27.84
C ARG A 333 20.96 -9.26 -29.28
N SER A 334 20.49 -10.49 -29.54
CA SER A 334 19.95 -10.88 -30.84
C SER A 334 18.72 -10.03 -31.22
N TYR A 335 17.92 -9.64 -30.25
CA TYR A 335 16.79 -8.73 -30.41
C TYR A 335 17.23 -7.30 -30.77
N GLU A 336 18.17 -6.70 -30.04
CA GLU A 336 18.69 -5.36 -30.35
C GLU A 336 19.35 -5.31 -31.74
N ILE A 337 20.02 -6.39 -32.15
CA ILE A 337 20.60 -6.51 -33.49
C ILE A 337 19.51 -6.57 -34.57
N ARG A 338 18.40 -7.29 -34.34
CA ARG A 338 17.24 -7.31 -35.25
C ARG A 338 16.56 -5.94 -35.32
N ARG A 339 16.41 -5.24 -34.18
CA ARG A 339 15.86 -3.88 -34.13
C ARG A 339 16.73 -2.87 -34.87
N LYS A 340 18.06 -2.93 -34.72
CA LYS A 340 19.01 -2.02 -35.41
C LYS A 340 19.13 -2.28 -36.92
N LYS A 341 18.86 -3.51 -37.39
CA LYS A 341 18.85 -3.84 -38.82
C LYS A 341 17.68 -3.20 -39.59
N HIS A 342 16.61 -2.83 -38.91
CA HIS A 342 15.51 -2.04 -39.48
C HIS A 342 15.72 -0.56 -39.10
N LYS A 343 15.85 0.33 -40.09
CA LYS A 343 16.06 1.78 -39.89
C LYS A 343 14.91 2.42 -39.09
N PRO A 344 15.16 3.56 -38.40
CA PRO A 344 14.16 4.31 -37.64
C PRO A 344 13.41 5.29 -38.55
N ALA A 345 12.68 4.78 -39.55
CA ALA A 345 11.74 5.56 -40.33
C ALA A 345 10.35 4.97 -40.09
N GLU A 346 9.45 5.81 -39.56
CA GLU A 346 8.10 5.54 -39.08
C GLU A 346 8.03 4.93 -37.65
N GLU A 347 7.65 5.76 -36.69
CA GLU A 347 7.32 5.37 -35.31
C GLU A 347 5.99 4.59 -35.21
N GLU A 348 5.31 4.38 -36.33
CA GLU A 348 4.09 3.59 -36.46
C GLU A 348 4.46 2.13 -36.77
N GLU A 349 4.09 1.22 -35.87
CA GLU A 349 4.00 -0.23 -36.09
C GLU A 349 5.30 -1.06 -36.30
N LEU A 350 6.36 -0.81 -35.53
CA LEU A 350 7.30 -1.90 -35.20
C LEU A 350 6.69 -2.81 -34.13
N GLN A 351 5.58 -3.49 -34.46
CA GLN A 351 4.97 -4.52 -33.62
C GLN A 351 5.74 -5.83 -33.82
N LEU A 352 6.42 -6.25 -32.76
CA LEU A 352 7.33 -7.40 -32.78
C LEU A 352 6.56 -8.71 -32.56
N GLU A 353 7.02 -9.78 -33.19
CA GLU A 353 6.55 -11.13 -32.89
C GLU A 353 7.10 -11.61 -31.54
N LEU A 354 6.40 -11.26 -30.47
CA LEU A 354 6.77 -11.61 -29.11
C LEU A 354 5.59 -12.28 -28.39
N PRO A 355 5.58 -13.62 -28.24
CA PRO A 355 4.57 -14.25 -27.41
C PRO A 355 4.72 -13.75 -25.97
N TRP A 356 3.59 -13.44 -25.34
CA TRP A 356 3.55 -12.95 -23.96
C TRP A 356 3.60 -14.06 -22.92
N ASP A 357 3.56 -15.32 -23.36
CA ASP A 357 3.77 -16.48 -22.51
C ASP A 357 5.19 -16.48 -21.93
N LEU A 358 5.28 -16.72 -20.63
CA LEU A 358 6.53 -16.76 -19.88
C LEU A 358 6.87 -18.18 -19.45
N SER A 359 8.11 -18.60 -19.70
CA SER A 359 8.65 -19.82 -19.09
C SER A 359 8.85 -19.65 -17.58
N ASN A 360 8.96 -20.75 -16.82
CA ASN A 360 9.23 -20.68 -15.38
C ASN A 360 10.47 -19.83 -15.02
N THR A 361 11.53 -19.90 -15.83
CA THR A 361 12.75 -19.09 -15.61
C THR A 361 12.53 -17.60 -15.87
N GLU A 362 11.64 -17.26 -16.81
CA GLU A 362 11.27 -15.88 -17.12
C GLU A 362 10.35 -15.31 -16.06
N ILE A 363 9.44 -16.13 -15.50
CA ILE A 363 8.60 -15.78 -14.35
C ILE A 363 9.48 -15.45 -13.13
N GLU A 364 10.49 -16.27 -12.82
CA GLU A 364 11.40 -15.98 -11.71
C GLU A 364 12.14 -14.65 -11.90
N ARG A 365 12.58 -14.35 -13.14
CA ARG A 365 13.19 -13.06 -13.46
C ARG A 365 12.20 -11.91 -13.35
N LEU A 366 10.96 -12.06 -13.82
CA LEU A 366 9.90 -11.07 -13.68
C LEU A 366 9.69 -10.71 -12.20
N LEU A 367 9.52 -11.72 -11.34
CA LEU A 367 9.35 -11.53 -9.90
C LEU A 367 10.55 -10.82 -9.26
N ALA A 368 11.78 -11.16 -9.67
CA ALA A 368 12.99 -10.52 -9.18
C ALA A 368 13.10 -9.05 -9.63
N LEU A 369 12.76 -8.75 -10.89
CA LEU A 369 12.74 -7.38 -11.43
C LEU A 369 11.68 -6.54 -10.72
N ARG A 370 10.48 -7.09 -10.49
CA ARG A 370 9.40 -6.43 -9.74
C ARG A 370 9.83 -6.09 -8.33
N SER A 371 10.39 -7.07 -7.60
CA SER A 371 10.92 -6.83 -6.25
C SER A 371 11.99 -5.72 -6.27
N LYS A 372 12.96 -5.80 -7.18
CA LYS A 372 14.01 -4.78 -7.33
C LYS A 372 13.43 -3.38 -7.59
N LYS A 373 12.41 -3.27 -8.46
CA LYS A 373 11.73 -2.00 -8.77
C LYS A 373 11.14 -1.37 -7.51
N TYR A 374 10.31 -2.12 -6.77
CA TYR A 374 9.62 -1.58 -5.59
C TYR A 374 10.57 -1.34 -4.41
N MET A 375 11.61 -2.17 -4.23
CA MET A 375 12.64 -1.93 -3.21
C MET A 375 13.45 -0.66 -3.47
N ALA A 376 13.58 -0.24 -4.73
CA ALA A 376 14.28 1.00 -5.09
C ALA A 376 13.43 2.28 -4.89
N MET A 377 12.10 2.16 -4.83
CA MET A 377 11.21 3.31 -4.65
C MET A 377 11.43 4.00 -3.30
N GLY A 378 11.46 5.33 -3.32
CA GLY A 378 11.59 6.17 -2.12
C GLY A 378 12.97 6.15 -1.45
N LYS A 379 14.00 5.51 -2.02
CA LYS A 379 15.36 5.51 -1.45
C LYS A 379 16.04 6.88 -1.43
N GLU A 380 15.63 7.78 -2.32
CA GLU A 380 16.14 9.15 -2.40
C GLU A 380 15.42 10.12 -1.43
N ALA A 381 14.43 9.62 -0.67
CA ALA A 381 13.50 10.46 0.10
C ALA A 381 13.80 10.52 1.61
N PHE A 382 14.89 9.90 2.06
CA PHE A 382 15.37 9.92 3.43
C PHE A 382 16.90 10.05 3.43
N SER A 383 17.48 10.38 4.58
CA SER A 383 18.94 10.44 4.76
C SER A 383 19.45 9.34 5.70
N GLY A 384 20.74 9.05 5.61
CA GLY A 384 21.40 7.97 6.34
C GLY A 384 21.46 6.65 5.55
N GLN A 385 22.49 5.86 5.83
CA GLN A 385 22.61 4.51 5.29
C GLN A 385 22.07 3.49 6.29
N ALA A 386 21.66 2.33 5.79
CA ALA A 386 21.43 1.18 6.64
C ALA A 386 22.72 0.83 7.37
N ASP A 387 22.65 0.42 8.65
CA ASP A 387 23.82 -0.12 9.38
C ASP A 387 24.46 -1.33 8.66
N GLN A 388 23.73 -1.93 7.71
CA GLN A 388 24.17 -3.05 6.87
C GLN A 388 25.00 -2.64 5.64
N GLU A 389 24.92 -1.38 5.20
CA GLU A 389 25.67 -0.87 4.05
C GLU A 389 27.02 -0.24 4.43
N GLU A 390 27.23 0.06 5.72
CA GLU A 390 28.49 0.56 6.25
C GLU A 390 29.60 -0.49 6.24
N GLY A 391 30.54 -0.38 5.30
CA GLY A 391 31.86 -1.01 5.39
C GLY A 391 32.01 -2.43 4.82
N VAL A 392 33.21 -2.73 4.32
CA VAL A 392 33.61 -4.05 3.80
C VAL A 392 33.47 -5.14 4.87
N TYR A 393 33.74 -4.78 6.14
CA TYR A 393 33.64 -5.68 7.29
C TYR A 393 32.21 -6.17 7.55
N ASN A 394 31.21 -5.29 7.47
CA ASN A 394 29.81 -5.69 7.63
C ASN A 394 29.34 -6.54 6.46
N ARG A 395 29.77 -6.28 5.22
CA ARG A 395 29.45 -7.16 4.07
C ARG A 395 30.03 -8.56 4.24
N ALA A 396 31.28 -8.67 4.72
CA ALA A 396 31.89 -9.96 5.04
C ALA A 396 31.10 -10.66 6.15
N ARG A 397 30.78 -9.96 7.25
CA ARG A 397 29.96 -10.48 8.35
C ARG A 397 28.59 -10.96 7.86
N VAL A 398 27.90 -10.19 7.04
CA VAL A 398 26.58 -10.53 6.48
C VAL A 398 26.66 -11.75 5.57
N LYS A 399 27.71 -11.87 4.75
CA LYS A 399 27.96 -13.08 3.94
C LYS A 399 28.20 -14.30 4.84
N THR A 400 29.06 -14.17 5.86
CA THR A 400 29.34 -15.25 6.82
C THR A 400 28.10 -15.64 7.61
N GLU A 401 27.30 -14.68 8.09
CA GLU A 401 26.00 -14.92 8.74
C GLU A 401 25.05 -15.66 7.80
N LYS A 402 24.95 -15.24 6.55
CA LYS A 402 24.08 -15.89 5.56
C LYS A 402 24.52 -17.34 5.33
N VAL A 403 25.81 -17.59 5.16
CA VAL A 403 26.36 -18.95 5.03
C VAL A 403 26.07 -19.76 6.30
N TYR A 404 26.33 -19.20 7.48
CA TYR A 404 26.08 -19.85 8.77
C TYR A 404 24.62 -20.25 8.94
N TYR A 405 23.67 -19.33 8.74
CA TYR A 405 22.25 -19.62 8.90
C TYR A 405 21.70 -20.53 7.80
N THR A 406 22.20 -20.42 6.57
CA THR A 406 21.84 -21.35 5.48
C THR A 406 22.33 -22.76 5.80
N LEU A 407 23.56 -22.91 6.30
CA LEU A 407 24.11 -24.21 6.68
C LEU A 407 23.37 -24.79 7.90
N ARG A 408 23.17 -23.98 8.94
CA ARG A 408 22.50 -24.37 10.19
C ARG A 408 21.02 -24.72 9.99
N TYR A 409 20.29 -24.00 9.15
CA TYR A 409 18.83 -24.14 9.04
C TYR A 409 18.32 -24.73 7.73
N ASP A 410 19.02 -24.59 6.60
CA ASP A 410 18.55 -25.11 5.32
C ASP A 410 19.20 -26.48 5.02
N ILE A 411 20.53 -26.61 5.17
CA ILE A 411 21.27 -27.88 4.92
C ILE A 411 21.02 -28.89 6.05
N MET A 412 21.31 -28.52 7.31
CA MET A 412 21.12 -29.44 8.43
C MET A 412 19.66 -29.88 8.61
N LYS A 413 18.69 -29.06 8.18
CA LYS A 413 17.25 -29.37 8.25
C LYS A 413 16.78 -30.29 7.13
N GLY A 414 17.26 -30.08 5.89
CA GLY A 414 16.99 -30.99 4.78
C GLY A 414 17.42 -32.41 5.13
N HIS A 415 18.62 -32.55 5.71
CA HIS A 415 19.17 -33.83 6.12
C HIS A 415 18.50 -34.36 7.40
N LYS A 416 18.20 -33.54 8.41
CA LYS A 416 17.39 -33.98 9.57
C LYS A 416 16.00 -34.48 9.16
N ARG A 417 15.35 -33.87 8.15
CA ARG A 417 14.06 -34.33 7.62
C ARG A 417 14.20 -35.68 6.90
N GLN A 418 15.24 -35.86 6.08
CA GLN A 418 15.54 -37.16 5.47
C GLN A 418 15.84 -38.21 6.53
N VAL A 419 16.69 -37.91 7.52
CA VAL A 419 17.02 -38.85 8.61
C VAL A 419 15.79 -39.16 9.47
N LYS A 420 14.95 -38.17 9.81
CA LYS A 420 13.73 -38.41 10.62
C LYS A 420 12.66 -39.20 9.84
N LYS A 421 12.55 -38.96 8.52
CA LYS A 421 11.69 -39.72 7.62
C LYS A 421 12.21 -41.16 7.44
N VAL A 422 13.51 -41.33 7.24
CA VAL A 422 14.14 -42.66 7.21
C VAL A 422 13.97 -43.40 8.55
N ILE A 423 14.11 -42.71 9.69
CA ILE A 423 13.88 -43.30 11.02
C ILE A 423 12.40 -43.66 11.24
N SER A 424 11.44 -42.86 10.78
CA SER A 424 10.02 -43.22 10.88
C SER A 424 9.66 -44.39 9.96
N ASP A 425 10.22 -44.39 8.75
CA ASP A 425 9.95 -45.40 7.71
C ASP A 425 10.67 -46.73 8.00
N PHE A 426 11.77 -46.71 8.78
CA PHE A 426 12.54 -47.90 9.22
C PHE A 426 12.36 -48.23 10.71
N SER A 427 11.23 -47.85 11.31
CA SER A 427 10.92 -48.21 12.71
C SER A 427 10.64 -49.71 12.93
N GLY A 428 10.83 -50.57 11.92
CA GLY A 428 11.03 -52.00 12.06
C GLY A 428 12.38 -52.42 11.45
N GLU A 429 13.36 -52.71 12.31
CA GLU A 429 14.61 -53.44 12.00
C GLU A 429 15.58 -52.82 10.95
N GLY A 430 16.53 -52.00 11.41
CA GLY A 430 17.65 -51.56 10.54
C GLY A 430 18.67 -50.61 11.17
N SER A 431 19.43 -51.05 12.17
CA SER A 431 20.39 -50.18 12.91
C SER A 431 21.71 -49.86 12.17
N VAL A 432 22.03 -50.58 11.10
CA VAL A 432 23.36 -50.50 10.44
C VAL A 432 23.45 -49.37 9.40
N MET A 433 22.33 -48.98 8.77
CA MET A 433 22.32 -47.90 7.77
C MET A 433 22.35 -46.50 8.39
N LEU A 434 21.93 -46.38 9.66
CA LEU A 434 21.87 -45.09 10.38
C LEU A 434 23.27 -44.50 10.62
N LYS A 435 24.26 -45.33 10.97
CA LYS A 435 25.62 -44.90 11.32
C LYS A 435 26.34 -44.19 10.17
N ARG A 436 26.27 -44.75 8.95
CA ARG A 436 26.89 -44.18 7.73
C ARG A 436 26.33 -42.81 7.35
N ILE A 437 25.08 -42.51 7.69
CA ILE A 437 24.43 -41.23 7.38
C ILE A 437 24.71 -40.20 8.49
N THR A 438 24.92 -40.64 9.73
CA THR A 438 25.17 -39.76 10.88
C THR A 438 26.64 -39.34 11.07
N GLU A 439 27.60 -40.09 10.53
CA GLU A 439 29.04 -39.79 10.62
C GLU A 439 29.42 -38.36 10.18
N PRO A 440 29.01 -37.86 8.99
CA PRO A 440 29.34 -36.48 8.59
C PRO A 440 28.71 -35.42 9.52
N PHE A 441 27.68 -35.78 10.28
CA PHE A 441 26.99 -34.89 11.23
C PHE A 441 27.78 -34.71 12.54
N ILE A 442 28.47 -35.76 12.99
CA ILE A 442 29.33 -35.71 14.19
C ILE A 442 30.54 -34.82 13.91
N THR A 443 31.14 -34.95 12.73
CA THR A 443 32.29 -34.14 12.30
C THR A 443 31.95 -32.65 12.19
N ILE A 444 30.78 -32.31 11.63
CA ILE A 444 30.30 -30.92 11.55
C ILE A 444 29.93 -30.36 12.93
N ARG A 445 29.36 -31.19 13.81
CA ARG A 445 29.01 -30.81 15.19
C ARG A 445 30.27 -30.53 16.03
N GLU A 446 31.35 -31.28 15.82
CA GLU A 446 32.64 -31.04 16.47
C GLU A 446 33.34 -29.78 15.94
N LEU A 447 33.18 -29.47 14.65
CA LEU A 447 33.73 -28.26 14.03
C LEU A 447 33.03 -26.96 14.49
N LEU A 448 31.77 -27.05 14.95
CA LEU A 448 30.93 -25.91 15.36
C LEU A 448 30.70 -25.79 16.88
N GLY A 449 31.20 -26.72 17.69
CA GLY A 449 30.82 -26.84 19.11
C GLY A 449 31.77 -26.20 20.12
N ARG A 450 31.39 -25.06 20.71
CA ARG A 450 31.82 -24.71 22.08
C ARG A 450 30.96 -25.50 23.08
N LYS A 451 31.61 -26.27 23.96
CA LYS A 451 30.97 -27.11 25.00
C LYS A 451 30.05 -26.28 25.90
N LYS A 452 28.75 -26.62 25.93
CA LYS A 452 27.82 -26.25 27.00
C LYS A 452 27.55 -27.50 27.83
N LYS A 453 27.74 -27.41 29.15
CA LYS A 453 27.41 -28.48 30.10
C LYS A 453 25.89 -28.70 30.12
N ASP A 454 25.45 -29.91 29.83
CA ASP A 454 24.06 -30.33 29.93
C ASP A 454 23.60 -30.31 31.41
N ARG A 455 22.42 -29.73 31.65
CA ARG A 455 21.61 -30.02 32.84
C ARG A 455 20.52 -31.02 32.42
N PRO A 456 20.20 -32.03 33.25
CA PRO A 456 19.28 -33.09 32.84
C PRO A 456 17.86 -32.56 32.63
N GLN A 457 17.29 -32.97 31.51
CA GLN A 457 15.94 -32.65 31.07
C GLN A 457 14.95 -33.52 31.88
N ARG A 458 14.09 -32.91 32.70
CA ARG A 458 12.99 -33.64 33.35
C ARG A 458 11.91 -33.96 32.33
N LEU A 459 11.67 -35.25 32.13
CA LEU A 459 10.50 -35.80 31.42
C LEU A 459 9.25 -35.54 32.27
N LEU A 460 8.22 -34.92 31.67
CA LEU A 460 6.89 -34.79 32.25
C LEU A 460 6.10 -36.07 31.93
N PRO A 461 5.60 -36.82 32.93
CA PRO A 461 4.57 -37.83 32.70
C PRO A 461 3.18 -37.18 32.75
N TYR A 462 2.33 -37.57 31.80
CA TYR A 462 0.88 -37.43 31.91
C TYR A 462 0.37 -38.39 32.99
N LEU A 463 -0.38 -37.91 33.98
CA LEU A 463 -1.26 -38.73 34.84
C LEU A 463 -2.40 -37.88 35.43
N ASN A 464 -3.57 -38.50 35.50
CA ASN A 464 -4.84 -38.01 36.02
C ASN A 464 -4.83 -37.74 37.53
N GLY A 465 -5.68 -36.79 37.94
CA GLY A 465 -6.42 -36.70 39.22
C GLY A 465 -5.77 -37.18 40.51
N ASN A 466 -5.29 -36.23 41.33
CA ASN A 466 -5.80 -36.00 42.69
C ASN A 466 -5.17 -34.74 43.28
N GLN A 467 -5.98 -34.01 44.05
CA GLN A 467 -5.67 -32.71 44.65
C GLN A 467 -4.68 -32.84 45.81
N GLU A 468 -3.65 -31.99 45.83
CA GLU A 468 -2.94 -31.58 47.04
C GLU A 468 -2.64 -30.07 46.97
N PRO A 469 -2.46 -29.38 48.11
CA PRO A 469 -2.66 -27.95 48.24
C PRO A 469 -1.63 -27.17 47.42
N SER A 470 -2.15 -26.34 46.52
CA SER A 470 -1.36 -25.49 45.65
C SER A 470 -0.41 -24.59 46.45
N GLN A 471 0.88 -24.67 46.14
CA GLN A 471 1.79 -23.53 46.33
C GLN A 471 1.11 -22.26 45.78
N PRO A 472 1.24 -21.10 46.45
CA PRO A 472 0.64 -19.87 45.97
C PRO A 472 1.13 -19.63 44.55
N ARG A 473 0.19 -19.54 43.61
CA ARG A 473 0.50 -19.10 42.24
C ARG A 473 1.00 -17.68 42.37
N LEU A 474 2.29 -17.45 42.18
CA LEU A 474 2.81 -16.10 42.01
C LEU A 474 2.08 -15.45 40.84
N ASP A 475 1.50 -14.28 41.09
CA ASP A 475 0.89 -13.43 40.09
C ASP A 475 1.96 -13.06 39.06
N PRO A 476 1.69 -13.03 37.73
CA PRO A 476 2.69 -12.70 36.71
C PRO A 476 3.29 -11.28 36.81
N LEU A 477 2.86 -10.49 37.80
CA LEU A 477 3.34 -9.16 38.13
C LEU A 477 4.31 -9.13 39.34
N GLU A 478 4.55 -10.24 40.05
CA GLU A 478 5.60 -10.32 41.08
C GLU A 478 7.01 -10.49 40.47
N LEU A 479 7.36 -9.61 39.54
CA LEU A 479 8.73 -9.31 39.15
C LEU A 479 9.02 -7.90 39.67
N THR A 480 9.66 -7.80 40.84
CA THR A 480 10.03 -6.55 41.52
C THR A 480 11.15 -5.77 40.79
N ASP A 481 11.00 -5.58 39.48
CA ASP A 481 11.84 -4.73 38.61
C ASP A 481 11.03 -4.23 37.37
N THR A 482 9.70 -4.21 37.43
CA THR A 482 8.84 -3.73 36.34
C THR A 482 8.90 -2.21 36.22
N TYR A 483 9.09 -1.72 34.99
CA TYR A 483 9.02 -0.29 34.71
C TYR A 483 7.59 0.21 34.93
N THR A 484 7.44 1.12 35.90
CA THR A 484 6.20 1.83 36.18
C THR A 484 6.11 3.09 35.31
N SER A 485 4.94 3.34 34.72
CA SER A 485 4.73 4.55 33.92
C SER A 485 4.92 5.81 34.79
N PRO A 486 5.58 6.87 34.29
CA PRO A 486 5.69 8.13 35.02
C PRO A 486 4.32 8.72 35.39
N LEU A 487 3.27 8.38 34.65
CA LEU A 487 1.90 8.78 34.95
C LEU A 487 1.48 8.32 36.36
N ALA A 488 1.96 7.16 36.83
CA ALA A 488 1.64 6.65 38.16
C ALA A 488 2.15 7.55 39.30
N ASN A 489 3.06 8.49 39.03
CA ASN A 489 3.54 9.44 40.03
C ASN A 489 2.65 10.70 40.12
N GLU A 490 1.61 10.82 39.29
CA GLU A 490 0.67 11.94 39.35
C GLU A 490 -0.45 11.66 40.35
N ASP A 491 -0.61 12.56 41.32
CA ASP A 491 -1.60 12.47 42.39
C ASP A 491 -2.97 13.00 41.94
N LYS A 492 -3.70 12.22 41.13
CA LYS A 492 -5.05 12.57 40.67
C LYS A 492 -5.93 11.35 40.38
N THR A 493 -7.25 11.55 40.34
CA THR A 493 -8.22 10.56 39.86
C THR A 493 -8.49 10.73 38.38
N VAL A 494 -8.78 9.61 37.69
CA VAL A 494 -9.25 9.60 36.30
C VAL A 494 -10.52 8.80 36.19
N SER A 495 -11.57 9.42 35.67
CA SER A 495 -12.83 8.73 35.38
C SER A 495 -12.71 7.91 34.10
N CYS A 496 -13.22 6.68 34.15
CA CYS A 496 -13.24 5.81 32.97
C CYS A 496 -14.22 6.34 31.90
N PRO A 497 -13.86 6.34 30.60
CA PRO A 497 -14.80 6.69 29.52
C PRO A 497 -16.07 5.84 29.47
N ASN A 498 -16.07 4.68 30.12
CA ASN A 498 -17.22 3.78 30.23
C ASN A 498 -17.95 3.89 31.58
N ALA A 499 -17.63 4.87 32.44
CA ALA A 499 -18.21 5.00 33.77
C ALA A 499 -19.74 5.11 33.73
N GLU A 500 -20.28 5.98 32.87
CA GLU A 500 -21.74 6.13 32.71
C GLU A 500 -22.43 4.84 32.22
N LYS A 501 -21.76 4.06 31.37
CA LYS A 501 -22.35 2.86 30.75
C LYS A 501 -22.21 1.59 31.58
N ARG A 502 -21.18 1.51 32.43
CA ARG A 502 -20.81 0.29 33.16
C ARG A 502 -20.65 0.47 34.66
N GLY A 503 -20.95 1.66 35.19
CA GLY A 503 -20.81 1.96 36.62
C GLY A 503 -19.36 1.86 37.10
N CYS A 504 -18.38 2.22 36.24
CA CYS A 504 -16.97 2.21 36.65
C CYS A 504 -16.74 3.27 37.73
N LYS A 505 -15.94 2.92 38.74
CA LYS A 505 -15.46 3.87 39.76
C LYS A 505 -14.42 4.81 39.17
N ASP A 506 -14.22 5.95 39.82
CA ASP A 506 -13.04 6.78 39.59
C ASP A 506 -11.78 6.00 39.98
N LEU A 507 -10.80 5.99 39.07
CA LEU A 507 -9.59 5.20 39.22
C LEU A 507 -8.47 6.11 39.73
N TRP A 508 -7.80 5.66 40.78
CA TRP A 508 -6.61 6.34 41.29
C TRP A 508 -5.43 6.10 40.36
N ILE A 509 -4.75 7.17 39.93
CA ILE A 509 -3.70 7.08 38.92
C ILE A 509 -2.51 6.20 39.32
N PRO A 510 -1.95 6.32 40.54
CA PRO A 510 -0.87 5.46 40.98
C PRO A 510 -1.21 3.97 40.82
N ASP A 511 -2.41 3.57 41.24
CA ASP A 511 -2.86 2.17 41.13
C ASP A 511 -3.13 1.79 39.67
N LEU A 512 -3.81 2.68 38.92
CA LEU A 512 -4.18 2.47 37.53
C LEU A 512 -2.94 2.18 36.66
N TYR A 513 -1.92 3.04 36.72
CA TYR A 513 -0.75 2.93 35.85
C TYR A 513 0.42 2.16 36.47
N GLY A 514 0.41 1.97 37.79
CA GLY A 514 1.34 1.12 38.53
C GLY A 514 0.93 -0.34 38.48
N GLU A 515 -0.08 -0.70 39.26
CA GLU A 515 -0.49 -2.09 39.48
C GLU A 515 -1.32 -2.65 38.31
N PHE A 516 -2.23 -1.84 37.77
CA PHE A 516 -3.18 -2.32 36.74
C PHE A 516 -2.71 -2.11 35.30
N ALA A 517 -1.47 -1.64 35.07
CA ALA A 517 -0.91 -1.43 33.73
C ALA A 517 -1.80 -0.57 32.80
N GLY A 518 -2.47 0.43 33.36
CA GLY A 518 -3.41 1.30 32.67
C GLY A 518 -4.70 0.59 32.23
N VAL A 519 -5.12 -0.48 32.92
CA VAL A 519 -6.35 -1.22 32.63
C VAL A 519 -7.38 -0.95 33.72
N CYS A 520 -8.58 -0.50 33.34
CA CYS A 520 -9.70 -0.38 34.26
C CYS A 520 -10.13 -1.77 34.74
N GLU A 521 -10.10 -2.00 36.05
CA GLU A 521 -10.48 -3.28 36.66
C GLU A 521 -11.94 -3.66 36.40
N THR A 522 -12.85 -2.67 36.38
CA THR A 522 -14.29 -2.91 36.23
C THR A 522 -14.68 -3.28 34.80
N CYS A 523 -14.25 -2.49 33.81
CA CYS A 523 -14.70 -2.67 32.41
C CYS A 523 -13.63 -3.23 31.46
N GLY A 524 -12.38 -3.33 31.90
CA GLY A 524 -11.26 -3.75 31.05
C GLY A 524 -10.87 -2.75 29.97
N HIS A 525 -11.24 -1.47 30.12
CA HIS A 525 -10.78 -0.40 29.22
C HIS A 525 -9.27 -0.16 29.42
N HIS A 526 -8.54 -0.07 28.31
CA HIS A 526 -7.11 0.20 28.32
C HIS A 526 -6.91 1.69 28.06
N PHE A 527 -6.37 2.39 29.05
CA PHE A 527 -5.93 3.77 28.88
C PHE A 527 -4.63 3.79 28.08
N PRO A 528 -4.41 4.78 27.20
CA PRO A 528 -3.17 4.90 26.45
C PRO A 528 -1.97 4.97 27.39
N LEU A 529 -0.93 4.19 27.07
CA LEU A 529 0.36 4.20 27.76
C LEU A 529 1.45 4.63 26.80
N GLU A 530 2.54 5.17 27.34
CA GLU A 530 3.72 5.53 26.57
C GLU A 530 4.42 4.29 25.98
N HIS A 531 5.11 4.48 24.87
CA HIS A 531 5.77 3.38 24.16
C HIS A 531 6.86 2.70 25.00
N GLN A 532 7.49 3.44 25.92
CA GLN A 532 8.53 2.97 26.83
C GLN A 532 8.03 1.86 27.76
N TRP A 533 6.77 1.94 28.21
CA TRP A 533 6.17 0.91 29.05
C TRP A 533 6.22 -0.45 28.35
N TYR A 534 5.90 -0.50 27.07
CA TYR A 534 5.95 -1.73 26.28
C TYR A 534 7.36 -2.23 26.04
N LEU A 535 8.31 -1.33 25.77
CA LEU A 535 9.72 -1.70 25.60
C LEU A 535 10.28 -2.39 26.84
N LYS A 536 9.86 -1.95 28.03
CA LYS A 536 10.40 -2.47 29.30
C LYS A 536 9.64 -3.68 29.86
N ASN A 537 8.33 -3.78 29.62
CA ASN A 537 7.50 -4.83 30.21
C ASN A 537 7.21 -6.02 29.27
N ILE A 538 7.29 -5.86 27.95
CA ILE A 538 6.97 -6.94 27.01
C ILE A 538 8.19 -7.80 26.68
N PHE A 539 9.38 -7.23 26.58
CA PHE A 539 10.61 -7.93 26.18
C PHE A 539 11.47 -8.30 27.39
N ASP A 540 12.33 -9.31 27.24
CA ASP A 540 13.26 -9.72 28.28
C ASP A 540 14.19 -8.56 28.67
N ALA A 541 14.51 -8.46 29.97
CA ALA A 541 15.44 -7.47 30.48
C ALA A 541 16.78 -7.49 29.71
N SER A 542 17.25 -6.29 29.35
CA SER A 542 18.50 -6.06 28.62
C SER A 542 18.62 -6.79 27.26
N SER A 543 17.49 -7.17 26.64
CA SER A 543 17.49 -7.84 25.33
C SER A 543 17.38 -6.90 24.12
N ILE A 544 16.94 -5.65 24.35
CA ILE A 544 16.69 -4.69 23.27
C ILE A 544 18.01 -4.16 22.71
N GLN A 545 18.21 -4.36 21.41
CA GLN A 545 19.34 -3.79 20.67
C GLN A 545 18.82 -3.10 19.41
N PRO A 546 18.78 -1.75 19.38
CA PRO A 546 18.29 -1.01 18.22
C PRO A 546 19.24 -1.16 17.01
N PHE A 547 18.67 -1.00 15.82
CA PHE A 547 19.37 -0.95 14.55
C PHE A 547 18.62 -0.01 13.58
N ASN A 548 19.31 0.47 12.56
CA ASN A 548 18.84 1.49 11.61
C ASN A 548 18.55 2.85 12.23
N ASP A 549 19.18 3.18 13.35
CA ASP A 549 19.07 4.53 13.97
C ASP A 549 19.69 5.61 13.07
N GLY A 550 20.56 5.22 12.13
CA GLY A 550 21.11 6.07 11.08
C GLY A 550 20.05 6.69 10.16
N ILE A 551 18.93 5.98 9.89
CA ILE A 551 17.93 6.40 8.91
C ILE A 551 17.03 7.50 9.48
N THR A 552 16.98 8.62 8.78
CA THR A 552 16.35 9.87 9.24
C THR A 552 15.22 10.30 8.31
N ALA A 553 14.08 10.67 8.89
CA ALA A 553 12.97 11.24 8.15
C ALA A 553 13.30 12.65 7.63
N GLU A 554 13.04 12.89 6.35
CA GLU A 554 13.39 14.13 5.65
C GLU A 554 12.17 14.81 5.02
N ASN A 555 12.40 15.96 4.38
CA ASN A 555 11.40 16.72 3.64
C ASN A 555 11.67 16.68 2.11
N PRO A 556 11.44 15.54 1.43
CA PRO A 556 11.82 15.34 0.03
C PRO A 556 11.00 16.17 -0.98
N LEU A 557 9.85 16.72 -0.56
CA LEU A 557 9.02 17.58 -1.40
C LEU A 557 9.25 19.08 -1.15
N HIS A 558 10.17 19.44 -0.24
CA HIS A 558 10.32 20.81 0.25
C HIS A 558 8.98 21.40 0.76
N TYR A 559 8.17 20.56 1.39
CA TYR A 559 6.88 20.94 1.93
C TYR A 559 7.06 22.03 2.99
N THR A 560 6.42 23.18 2.80
CA THR A 560 6.63 24.38 3.62
C THR A 560 6.36 24.11 5.10
N GLY A 561 7.28 24.52 5.98
CA GLY A 561 7.19 24.32 7.42
C GLY A 561 7.36 22.88 7.90
N PHE A 562 7.49 21.89 7.02
CA PHE A 562 7.59 20.48 7.43
C PHE A 562 8.95 20.15 8.06
N THR A 563 10.04 20.73 7.57
CA THR A 563 11.40 20.55 8.12
C THR A 563 11.47 20.94 9.60
N GLU A 564 10.84 22.05 10.00
CA GLU A 564 10.80 22.50 11.39
C GLU A 564 9.96 21.56 12.26
N ARG A 565 8.83 21.07 11.74
CA ARG A 565 7.99 20.08 12.43
C ARG A 565 8.75 18.77 12.67
N LEU A 566 9.58 18.33 11.70
CA LEU A 566 10.47 17.17 11.86
C LEU A 566 11.53 17.41 12.94
N LYS A 567 12.26 18.54 12.89
CA LYS A 567 13.25 18.91 13.91
C LYS A 567 12.64 18.96 15.32
N LYS A 568 11.42 19.50 15.45
CA LYS A 568 10.69 19.52 16.73
C LYS A 568 10.35 18.11 17.22
N ALA A 569 9.91 17.22 16.33
CA ALA A 569 9.64 15.82 16.67
C ALA A 569 10.92 15.08 17.08
N GLN A 570 12.03 15.31 16.38
CA GLN A 570 13.34 14.76 16.70
C GLN A 570 13.83 15.23 18.07
N LYS A 571 13.76 16.54 18.35
CA LYS A 571 14.13 17.11 19.65
C LYS A 571 13.26 16.58 20.80
N LYS A 572 11.95 16.41 20.56
CA LYS A 572 11.01 15.88 21.58
C LYS A 572 11.29 14.41 21.91
N THR A 573 11.57 13.59 20.90
CA THR A 573 11.63 12.13 21.05
C THR A 573 13.05 11.58 21.19
N GLY A 574 14.08 12.36 20.82
CA GLY A 574 15.45 11.88 20.67
C GLY A 574 15.66 10.93 19.48
N GLN A 575 14.62 10.70 18.66
CA GLN A 575 14.62 9.73 17.58
C GLN A 575 14.59 10.43 16.21
N ARG A 576 15.17 9.77 15.20
CA ARG A 576 15.32 10.34 13.85
C ARG A 576 14.12 10.07 12.91
N ALA A 577 13.28 9.08 13.24
CA ALA A 577 12.12 8.67 12.46
C ALA A 577 11.05 8.01 13.36
N GLY A 578 9.81 7.91 12.89
CA GLY A 578 8.67 7.38 13.65
C GLY A 578 8.53 5.85 13.68
N ASN A 579 9.57 5.12 13.26
CA ASN A 579 9.65 3.67 13.33
C ASN A 579 10.94 3.27 14.06
N MET A 580 10.80 2.55 15.16
CA MET A 580 11.91 1.97 15.92
C MET A 580 12.10 0.52 15.50
N THR A 581 13.32 0.16 15.13
CA THR A 581 13.68 -1.21 14.73
C THR A 581 14.74 -1.76 15.66
N PHE A 582 14.48 -2.93 16.25
CA PHE A 582 15.37 -3.50 17.25
C PHE A 582 15.30 -5.03 17.29
N HIS A 583 16.39 -5.64 17.74
CA HIS A 583 16.39 -7.02 18.22
C HIS A 583 15.82 -7.05 19.63
N ALA A 584 15.05 -8.09 19.95
CA ALA A 584 14.57 -8.33 21.30
C ALA A 584 14.47 -9.83 21.57
N ARG A 585 14.23 -10.18 22.83
CA ARG A 585 13.95 -11.56 23.25
C ARG A 585 12.65 -11.60 24.05
N ILE A 586 11.88 -12.67 23.87
CA ILE A 586 10.68 -12.95 24.67
C ILE A 586 10.76 -14.40 25.13
N ASP A 587 10.88 -14.59 26.44
CA ASP A 587 10.98 -15.92 27.08
C ASP A 587 12.05 -16.79 26.40
N GLY A 588 13.20 -16.18 26.06
CA GLY A 588 14.30 -16.87 25.39
C GLY A 588 14.24 -16.88 23.85
N ILE A 589 13.12 -16.55 23.22
CA ILE A 589 12.97 -16.53 21.75
C ILE A 589 13.49 -15.21 21.17
N GLU A 590 14.48 -15.27 20.29
CA GLU A 590 15.00 -14.09 19.59
C GLU A 590 14.05 -13.63 18.49
N ILE A 591 13.66 -12.36 18.52
CA ILE A 591 12.76 -11.75 17.54
C ILE A 591 13.35 -10.47 16.96
N VAL A 592 12.82 -10.07 15.80
CA VAL A 592 13.02 -8.73 15.22
C VAL A 592 11.72 -7.97 15.41
N VAL A 593 11.82 -6.73 15.88
CA VAL A 593 10.65 -5.87 16.12
C VAL A 593 10.76 -4.61 15.26
N SER A 594 9.66 -4.24 14.63
CA SER A 594 9.43 -2.91 14.05
C SER A 594 8.27 -2.27 14.80
N MET A 595 8.51 -1.12 15.42
CA MET A 595 7.55 -0.44 16.27
C MET A 595 7.22 0.95 15.74
N LEU A 596 5.96 1.15 15.35
CA LEU A 596 5.41 2.47 15.01
C LEU A 596 4.84 3.11 16.28
N TYR A 597 5.28 4.32 16.61
CA TYR A 597 4.94 4.97 17.89
C TYR A 597 4.42 6.39 17.71
N SER A 598 3.56 6.83 18.64
CA SER A 598 2.79 8.08 18.53
C SER A 598 3.63 9.35 18.58
N ASP A 599 4.69 9.38 19.38
CA ASP A 599 5.31 10.64 19.78
C ASP A 599 6.06 11.33 18.63
N PHE A 600 6.45 10.56 17.62
CA PHE A 600 6.98 11.07 16.37
C PHE A 600 5.86 11.16 15.34
N ARG A 601 5.27 12.35 15.22
CA ARG A 601 4.30 12.68 14.16
C ARG A 601 3.12 11.68 14.09
N ASN A 602 2.59 11.25 15.24
CA ASN A 602 1.48 10.29 15.37
C ASN A 602 1.75 8.95 14.66
N GLY A 603 3.01 8.53 14.56
CA GLY A 603 3.38 7.28 13.88
C GLY A 603 3.04 7.25 12.39
N THR A 604 3.03 8.42 11.74
CA THR A 604 2.84 8.53 10.28
C THR A 604 4.02 7.90 9.53
N VAL A 605 3.72 7.10 8.51
CA VAL A 605 4.70 6.34 7.74
C VAL A 605 5.09 7.11 6.47
N GLY A 606 6.37 7.48 6.38
CA GLY A 606 7.01 7.98 5.17
C GLY A 606 8.07 7.01 4.64
N ALA A 607 8.94 7.49 3.75
CA ALA A 607 9.99 6.72 3.12
C ALA A 607 11.02 6.18 4.11
N ALA A 608 11.38 6.95 5.14
CA ALA A 608 12.29 6.52 6.20
C ALA A 608 11.70 5.36 7.01
N GLU A 609 10.44 5.47 7.45
CA GLU A 609 9.76 4.43 8.21
C GLU A 609 9.55 3.16 7.37
N GLY A 610 9.20 3.30 6.09
CA GLY A 610 9.05 2.20 5.14
C GLY A 610 10.38 1.48 4.86
N GLU A 611 11.48 2.22 4.69
CA GLU A 611 12.82 1.64 4.54
C GLU A 611 13.24 0.86 5.79
N LYS A 612 13.10 1.46 6.99
CA LYS A 612 13.40 0.78 8.26
C LYS A 612 12.63 -0.54 8.37
N PHE A 613 11.35 -0.54 8.00
CA PHE A 613 10.51 -1.73 8.02
C PHE A 613 10.98 -2.80 7.01
N CYS A 614 11.31 -2.40 5.78
CA CYS A 614 11.83 -3.32 4.75
C CYS A 614 13.17 -3.97 5.17
N GLN A 615 14.03 -3.18 5.82
CA GLN A 615 15.30 -3.68 6.36
C GLN A 615 15.10 -4.61 7.55
N ALA A 616 14.11 -4.35 8.41
CA ALA A 616 13.71 -5.28 9.47
C ALA A 616 13.22 -6.62 8.90
N CYS A 617 12.40 -6.60 7.84
CA CYS A 617 11.98 -7.82 7.13
C CYS A 617 13.19 -8.59 6.56
N SER A 618 14.11 -7.88 5.92
CA SER A 618 15.33 -8.46 5.33
C SER A 618 16.25 -9.07 6.40
N LEU A 619 16.37 -8.40 7.55
CA LEU A 619 17.15 -8.87 8.69
C LEU A 619 16.52 -10.11 9.32
N ALA A 620 15.20 -10.11 9.53
CA ALA A 620 14.45 -11.25 10.05
C ALA A 620 14.57 -12.46 9.11
N LYS A 621 14.48 -12.24 7.79
CA LYS A 621 14.73 -13.26 6.75
C LYS A 621 16.13 -13.85 6.84
N ARG A 622 17.17 -12.99 6.93
CA ARG A 622 18.58 -13.42 6.99
C ARG A 622 18.90 -14.19 8.27
N LYS A 623 18.52 -13.62 9.42
CA LYS A 623 18.78 -14.23 10.74
C LYS A 623 17.84 -15.37 11.07
N LYS A 624 16.84 -15.62 10.22
CA LYS A 624 15.82 -16.64 10.45
C LYS A 624 15.21 -16.41 11.85
N ARG A 625 14.58 -15.24 12.04
CA ARG A 625 13.87 -14.86 13.28
C ARG A 625 12.42 -14.46 13.00
N PRO A 626 11.47 -14.65 13.94
CA PRO A 626 10.13 -14.06 13.87
C PRO A 626 10.20 -12.54 13.75
N LEU A 627 9.24 -11.96 13.04
CA LEU A 627 9.07 -10.53 12.90
C LEU A 627 7.78 -10.10 13.61
N LEU A 628 7.90 -9.15 14.53
CA LEU A 628 6.77 -8.48 15.17
C LEU A 628 6.67 -7.04 14.65
N ALA A 629 5.53 -6.69 14.08
CA ALA A 629 5.15 -5.29 13.90
C ALA A 629 4.26 -4.86 15.05
N TYR A 630 4.82 -4.09 15.98
CA TYR A 630 4.07 -3.53 17.10
C TYR A 630 3.59 -2.12 16.76
N VAL A 631 2.28 -1.94 16.65
CA VAL A 631 1.68 -0.68 16.22
C VAL A 631 1.11 0.02 17.44
N HIS A 632 1.98 0.78 18.11
CA HIS A 632 1.55 1.61 19.23
C HIS A 632 0.57 2.68 18.75
N THR A 633 0.86 3.35 17.63
CA THR A 633 -0.08 4.21 16.90
C THR A 633 0.40 4.36 15.45
N THR A 634 -0.54 4.43 14.51
CA THR A 634 -0.25 4.97 13.18
C THR A 634 -1.40 5.84 12.66
N GLY A 635 -1.06 7.08 12.32
CA GLY A 635 -1.97 8.02 11.68
C GLY A 635 -2.11 7.85 10.17
N GLY A 636 -1.45 6.85 9.57
CA GLY A 636 -1.48 6.60 8.14
C GLY A 636 -0.20 6.98 7.39
N ILE A 637 -0.30 7.12 6.08
CA ILE A 637 0.80 7.55 5.22
C ILE A 637 1.03 9.05 5.38
N ARG A 638 2.30 9.46 5.44
CA ARG A 638 2.70 10.85 5.63
C ARG A 638 2.41 11.69 4.37
N ILE A 639 1.42 12.57 4.48
CA ILE A 639 0.96 13.41 3.36
C ILE A 639 2.04 14.36 2.82
N GLN A 640 2.95 14.83 3.68
CA GLN A 640 3.98 15.80 3.30
C GLN A 640 5.08 15.20 2.39
N GLU A 641 5.09 13.87 2.21
CA GLU A 641 5.97 13.18 1.26
C GLU A 641 5.27 12.83 -0.06
N GLY A 642 3.96 13.14 -0.19
CA GLY A 642 3.18 12.89 -1.41
C GLY A 642 3.26 11.43 -1.84
N THR A 643 3.43 11.19 -3.14
CA THR A 643 3.49 9.84 -3.72
C THR A 643 4.62 8.97 -3.17
N LEU A 644 5.72 9.57 -2.70
CA LEU A 644 6.83 8.82 -2.09
C LEU A 644 6.36 8.08 -0.83
N GLY A 645 5.39 8.64 -0.10
CA GLY A 645 4.70 7.97 0.99
C GLY A 645 3.81 6.81 0.52
N VAL A 646 2.98 7.03 -0.50
CA VAL A 646 2.03 5.99 -1.01
C VAL A 646 2.76 4.75 -1.47
N THR A 647 3.85 4.94 -2.21
CA THR A 647 4.67 3.82 -2.72
C THR A 647 5.31 2.97 -1.62
N GLN A 648 5.32 3.42 -0.36
CA GLN A 648 5.72 2.57 0.76
C GLN A 648 4.74 1.43 1.02
N MET A 649 3.45 1.57 0.64
CA MET A 649 2.45 0.50 0.77
C MET A 649 2.85 -0.76 -0.03
N PRO A 650 3.04 -0.70 -1.36
CA PRO A 650 3.48 -1.87 -2.13
C PRO A 650 4.91 -2.29 -1.78
N LYS A 651 5.82 -1.34 -1.50
CA LYS A 651 7.23 -1.65 -1.14
C LYS A 651 7.31 -2.48 0.15
N CYS A 652 6.66 -2.06 1.22
CA CYS A 652 6.67 -2.79 2.48
C CYS A 652 5.93 -4.13 2.35
N THR A 653 4.82 -4.16 1.61
CA THR A 653 4.07 -5.41 1.40
C THR A 653 4.89 -6.44 0.61
N MET A 654 5.68 -6.00 -0.38
CA MET A 654 6.64 -6.85 -1.08
C MET A 654 7.69 -7.42 -0.12
N ALA A 655 8.21 -6.61 0.82
CA ALA A 655 9.18 -7.07 1.82
C ALA A 655 8.55 -8.13 2.76
N VAL A 656 7.31 -7.91 3.20
CA VAL A 656 6.57 -8.89 4.01
C VAL A 656 6.37 -10.18 3.23
N ARG A 657 5.92 -10.10 1.98
CA ARG A 657 5.69 -11.28 1.13
C ARG A 657 6.96 -12.10 0.97
N GLU A 658 8.08 -11.46 0.68
CA GLU A 658 9.37 -12.15 0.55
C GLU A 658 9.88 -12.78 1.86
N TYR A 659 9.56 -12.17 3.00
CA TYR A 659 9.89 -12.71 4.31
C TYR A 659 9.02 -13.95 4.62
N ILE A 660 7.71 -13.86 4.41
CA ILE A 660 6.77 -14.98 4.63
C ILE A 660 7.09 -16.15 3.68
N ASP A 661 7.34 -15.89 2.39
CA ASP A 661 7.71 -16.92 1.42
C ASP A 661 9.02 -17.65 1.78
N SER A 662 9.90 -17.01 2.57
CA SER A 662 11.11 -17.66 3.11
C SER A 662 10.86 -18.55 4.33
N GLY A 663 9.60 -18.71 4.72
CA GLY A 663 9.16 -19.45 5.90
C GLY A 663 9.25 -18.63 7.20
N GLY A 664 9.10 -17.31 7.13
CA GLY A 664 9.07 -16.43 8.31
C GLY A 664 7.72 -16.39 9.02
N LEU A 665 7.73 -16.13 10.33
CA LEU A 665 6.51 -15.85 11.10
C LEU A 665 6.39 -14.33 11.29
N TYR A 666 5.36 -13.75 10.68
CA TYR A 666 5.03 -12.34 10.82
C TYR A 666 3.78 -12.18 11.70
N ILE A 667 3.88 -11.37 12.76
CA ILE A 667 2.80 -11.04 13.68
C ILE A 667 2.64 -9.53 13.74
N VAL A 668 1.40 -9.06 13.73
CA VAL A 668 1.05 -7.64 13.92
C VAL A 668 0.19 -7.50 15.17
N VAL A 669 0.48 -6.50 16.00
CA VAL A 669 -0.32 -6.18 17.19
C VAL A 669 -0.65 -4.69 17.20
N TYR A 670 -1.93 -4.34 17.19
CA TYR A 670 -2.45 -2.97 17.23
C TYR A 670 -2.80 -2.56 18.67
N ASP A 671 -2.28 -1.45 19.17
CA ASP A 671 -2.50 -1.02 20.57
C ASP A 671 -3.48 0.16 20.71
N ASN A 672 -3.16 1.32 20.12
CA ASN A 672 -4.05 2.49 20.18
C ASN A 672 -4.76 2.70 18.84
N ASN A 673 -4.58 3.86 18.23
CA ASN A 673 -5.21 4.23 16.96
C ASN A 673 -4.35 3.77 15.77
N SER A 674 -4.94 2.99 14.87
CA SER A 674 -4.28 2.47 13.68
C SER A 674 -5.17 2.66 12.45
N TYR A 675 -4.77 3.55 11.54
CA TYR A 675 -5.58 3.92 10.38
C TYR A 675 -4.83 3.87 9.04
N ALA A 676 -5.61 3.85 7.95
CA ALA A 676 -5.22 4.17 6.57
C ALA A 676 -4.16 3.23 5.95
N GLY A 677 -3.28 3.78 5.11
CA GLY A 677 -2.42 3.01 4.20
C GLY A 677 -1.58 1.89 4.84
N PRO A 678 -0.94 2.06 6.01
CA PRO A 678 -0.21 0.98 6.67
C PRO A 678 -1.10 -0.23 6.99
N VAL A 679 -2.30 0.04 7.53
CA VAL A 679 -3.32 -0.98 7.82
C VAL A 679 -3.84 -1.59 6.51
N ALA A 680 -4.00 -0.79 5.45
CA ALA A 680 -4.41 -1.25 4.12
C ALA A 680 -3.30 -1.91 3.29
N SER A 681 -2.14 -2.23 3.88
CA SER A 681 -1.02 -2.82 3.15
C SER A 681 -0.20 -3.77 4.02
N PHE A 682 1.01 -3.40 4.41
CA PHE A 682 1.98 -4.30 5.03
C PHE A 682 1.55 -4.76 6.43
N LEU A 683 0.79 -3.95 7.19
CA LEU A 683 0.23 -4.38 8.48
C LEU A 683 -0.97 -5.31 8.26
N GLY A 684 -1.89 -4.94 7.37
CA GLY A 684 -3.11 -5.71 7.10
C GLY A 684 -2.90 -7.02 6.33
N CYS A 685 -1.73 -7.22 5.71
CA CYS A 685 -1.41 -8.46 4.99
C CYS A 685 -0.85 -9.57 5.88
N SER A 686 -0.65 -9.31 7.18
CA SER A 686 -0.20 -10.35 8.10
C SER A 686 -1.26 -11.44 8.26
N PRO A 687 -0.88 -12.73 8.23
CA PRO A 687 -1.80 -13.83 8.52
C PRO A 687 -2.19 -13.88 10.02
N TYR A 688 -1.40 -13.26 10.90
CA TYR A 688 -1.64 -13.23 12.34
C TYR A 688 -1.64 -11.78 12.83
N GLN A 689 -2.83 -11.26 13.09
CA GLN A 689 -3.09 -9.90 13.53
C GLN A 689 -3.90 -9.91 14.82
N PHE A 690 -3.43 -9.18 15.82
CA PHE A 690 -4.08 -9.05 17.11
C PHE A 690 -4.25 -7.59 17.45
N ALA A 691 -5.16 -7.31 18.38
CA ALA A 691 -5.34 -5.95 18.87
C ALA A 691 -5.53 -5.93 20.39
N ILE A 692 -5.01 -4.88 21.05
CA ILE A 692 -5.32 -4.62 22.45
C ILE A 692 -6.77 -4.14 22.54
N ARG A 693 -7.50 -4.55 23.59
CA ARG A 693 -8.98 -4.43 23.66
C ARG A 693 -9.56 -3.03 23.38
N SER A 694 -8.83 -1.96 23.71
CA SER A 694 -9.32 -0.57 23.47
C SER A 694 -8.69 0.10 22.25
N SER A 695 -7.99 -0.67 21.40
CA SER A 695 -7.48 -0.19 20.11
C SER A 695 -8.62 0.21 19.17
N ARG A 696 -8.28 1.12 18.25
CA ARG A 696 -9.12 1.49 17.12
C ARG A 696 -8.41 1.16 15.83
N VAL A 697 -9.04 0.35 14.99
CA VAL A 697 -8.48 -0.15 13.74
C VAL A 697 -9.48 0.12 12.62
N GLY A 698 -9.02 0.74 11.54
CA GLY A 698 -9.84 0.95 10.35
C GLY A 698 -9.11 1.60 9.17
N PHE A 699 -9.80 1.70 8.04
CA PHE A 699 -9.27 2.29 6.83
C PHE A 699 -9.25 3.82 6.89
N ALA A 700 -10.41 4.46 7.02
CA ALA A 700 -10.53 5.91 7.10
C ALA A 700 -10.89 6.32 8.54
N GLY A 701 -10.40 7.47 9.00
CA GLY A 701 -10.83 8.02 10.28
C GLY A 701 -12.28 8.57 10.20
N PRO A 702 -12.99 8.73 11.34
CA PRO A 702 -14.39 9.16 11.35
C PRO A 702 -14.65 10.45 10.56
N ARG A 703 -13.75 11.43 10.69
CA ARG A 703 -13.82 12.70 9.96
C ARG A 703 -13.81 12.51 8.44
N VAL A 704 -12.91 11.67 7.93
CA VAL A 704 -12.77 11.42 6.48
C VAL A 704 -14.01 10.73 5.94
N ILE A 705 -14.59 9.80 6.72
CA ILE A 705 -15.83 9.12 6.35
C ILE A 705 -16.98 10.13 6.23
N ARG A 706 -17.14 11.02 7.22
CA ARG A 706 -18.20 12.04 7.21
C ARG A 706 -18.06 13.01 6.04
N GLU A 707 -16.84 13.51 5.79
CA GLU A 707 -16.55 14.44 4.68
C GLU A 707 -16.85 13.81 3.31
N THR A 708 -16.68 12.49 3.17
CA THR A 708 -16.89 11.79 1.89
C THR A 708 -18.32 11.30 1.68
N THR A 709 -18.98 10.85 2.75
CA THR A 709 -20.30 10.19 2.68
C THR A 709 -21.47 11.05 3.13
N ALA A 710 -21.17 12.25 3.66
CA ALA A 710 -22.13 13.12 4.35
C ALA A 710 -22.92 12.42 5.47
N SER A 711 -22.42 11.28 5.97
CA SER A 711 -23.09 10.42 6.94
C SER A 711 -22.22 10.23 8.17
N ASP A 712 -22.87 10.17 9.34
CA ASP A 712 -22.21 9.89 10.61
C ASP A 712 -22.05 8.38 10.84
N ILE A 713 -20.94 8.00 11.47
CA ILE A 713 -20.69 6.62 11.87
C ILE A 713 -20.83 6.44 13.39
N PRO A 714 -21.23 5.24 13.86
CA PRO A 714 -21.27 4.95 15.28
C PRO A 714 -19.91 5.17 15.98
N PRO A 715 -19.88 5.64 17.25
CA PRO A 715 -18.62 5.87 17.97
C PRO A 715 -17.72 4.64 18.14
N ASP A 716 -18.30 3.44 18.15
CA ASP A 716 -17.59 2.17 18.30
C ASP A 716 -17.17 1.56 16.95
N TYR A 717 -17.41 2.25 15.83
CA TYR A 717 -17.24 1.74 14.48
C TYR A 717 -15.83 1.16 14.22
N HIS A 718 -14.78 1.79 14.74
CA HIS A 718 -13.39 1.31 14.62
C HIS A 718 -12.91 0.47 15.81
N SER A 719 -13.77 0.13 16.77
CA SER A 719 -13.36 -0.64 17.94
C SER A 719 -12.72 -1.98 17.54
N ALA A 720 -11.76 -2.46 18.33
CA ALA A 720 -11.17 -3.79 18.17
C ALA A 720 -12.21 -4.91 17.99
N ARG A 721 -13.36 -4.80 18.66
CA ARG A 721 -14.47 -5.76 18.51
C ARG A 721 -15.09 -5.74 17.13
N ASN A 722 -15.35 -4.56 16.56
CA ASN A 722 -15.89 -4.45 15.21
C ASN A 722 -14.83 -4.83 14.15
N ALA A 723 -13.55 -4.53 14.40
CA ALA A 723 -12.45 -5.04 13.58
C ALA A 723 -12.38 -6.58 13.60
N LEU A 724 -12.56 -7.22 14.76
CA LEU A 724 -12.65 -8.69 14.89
C LEU A 724 -13.86 -9.25 14.14
N LYS A 725 -15.05 -8.65 14.30
CA LYS A 725 -16.27 -9.07 13.58
C LYS A 725 -16.07 -9.04 12.07
N ARG A 726 -15.43 -7.99 11.54
CA ARG A 726 -15.14 -7.83 10.10
C ARG A 726 -14.04 -8.76 9.58
N GLY A 727 -13.35 -9.51 10.46
CA GLY A 727 -12.23 -10.36 10.09
C GLY A 727 -10.92 -9.62 9.83
N HIS A 728 -10.77 -8.38 10.35
CA HIS A 728 -9.50 -7.64 10.28
C HIS A 728 -8.41 -8.31 11.11
N ILE A 729 -8.76 -8.68 12.33
CA ILE A 729 -7.87 -9.25 13.33
C ILE A 729 -8.37 -10.65 13.71
N GLN A 730 -7.48 -11.48 14.24
CA GLN A 730 -7.77 -12.86 14.65
C GLN A 730 -7.96 -12.99 16.16
N GLY A 731 -7.68 -11.94 16.94
CA GLY A 731 -7.92 -11.95 18.37
C GLY A 731 -7.71 -10.61 19.04
N ILE A 732 -8.30 -10.49 20.23
CA ILE A 732 -8.18 -9.32 21.09
C ILE A 732 -7.47 -9.73 22.38
N TRP A 733 -6.43 -9.00 22.75
CA TRP A 733 -5.64 -9.26 23.95
C TRP A 733 -5.87 -8.18 25.02
N ASP A 734 -5.76 -8.62 26.27
CA ASP A 734 -5.57 -7.72 27.41
C ASP A 734 -4.09 -7.35 27.48
N ARG A 735 -3.78 -6.08 27.78
CA ARG A 735 -2.40 -5.59 27.84
C ARG A 735 -1.57 -6.36 28.87
N ARG A 736 -2.18 -6.73 30.00
CA ARG A 736 -1.53 -7.50 31.08
C ARG A 736 -1.09 -8.88 30.62
N ASP A 737 -1.84 -9.48 29.70
CA ASP A 737 -1.54 -10.78 29.12
C ASP A 737 -0.68 -10.70 27.84
N PHE A 738 -0.29 -9.51 27.39
CA PHE A 738 0.34 -9.34 26.08
C PHE A 738 1.61 -10.17 25.93
N ARG A 739 2.54 -10.08 26.90
CA ARG A 739 3.78 -10.87 26.87
C ARG A 739 3.51 -12.37 26.75
N LYS A 740 2.61 -12.90 27.58
CA LYS A 740 2.21 -14.31 27.60
C LYS A 740 1.54 -14.74 26.29
N ASN A 741 0.63 -13.93 25.75
CA ASN A 741 -0.07 -14.21 24.51
C ASN A 741 0.87 -14.18 23.31
N LEU A 742 1.82 -13.25 23.30
CA LEU A 742 2.84 -13.15 22.26
C LEU A 742 3.77 -14.37 22.29
N HIS A 743 4.25 -14.79 23.47
CA HIS A 743 5.03 -16.02 23.60
C HIS A 743 4.23 -17.24 23.12
N LYS A 744 2.97 -17.38 23.55
CA LYS A 744 2.08 -18.45 23.08
C LYS A 744 1.92 -18.44 21.56
N ALA A 745 1.70 -17.28 20.95
CA ALA A 745 1.61 -17.12 19.50
C ALA A 745 2.91 -17.57 18.80
N LEU A 746 4.07 -17.13 19.31
CA LEU A 746 5.38 -17.54 18.81
C LEU A 746 5.60 -19.07 18.92
N MET A 747 5.01 -19.74 19.90
CA MET A 747 5.11 -21.19 20.09
C MET A 747 4.08 -22.02 19.30
N THR A 748 2.92 -21.45 18.99
CA THR A 748 1.79 -22.18 18.37
C THR A 748 1.50 -21.82 16.91
N MET A 749 1.73 -20.58 16.48
CA MET A 749 1.33 -20.09 15.15
C MET A 749 2.39 -20.34 14.06
N GLY A 750 1.95 -20.73 12.87
CA GLY A 750 2.84 -21.15 11.80
C GLY A 750 3.44 -22.54 12.03
N SER A 751 4.24 -23.02 11.06
CA SER A 751 4.68 -24.42 11.01
C SER A 751 5.55 -24.82 12.22
N HIS A 752 5.43 -26.06 12.71
CA HIS A 752 6.40 -26.66 13.64
C HIS A 752 7.82 -26.68 13.04
N SER A 753 7.93 -26.57 11.72
CA SER A 753 9.20 -26.48 11.01
C SER A 753 9.74 -25.05 10.84
N LEU A 754 9.15 -24.05 11.50
CA LEU A 754 9.72 -22.70 11.52
C LEU A 754 11.12 -22.74 12.16
N TYR A 755 12.04 -22.00 11.55
CA TYR A 755 13.46 -22.09 11.84
C TYR A 755 13.85 -21.66 13.27
N TYR A 756 13.03 -20.89 13.97
CA TYR A 756 13.37 -20.31 15.27
C TYR A 756 12.90 -21.15 16.46
N ARG A 757 12.13 -22.22 16.22
CA ARG A 757 11.59 -23.10 17.28
C ARG A 757 12.51 -24.27 17.65
N GLN A 758 13.70 -24.36 17.06
CA GLN A 758 14.59 -25.54 17.15
C GLN A 758 15.93 -25.28 17.82
#